data_AF-A0A3N7IAR6-F1
#
_entry.id   AF-A0A3N7IAR6-F1
#
_cell.length_a   1.000
_cell.length_b   1.000
_cell.length_c   1.000
_cell.angle_alpha   90.00
_cell.angle_beta   90.00
_cell.angle_gamma   90.00
#
_symmetry.space_group_name_H-M   'P 1'
#
loop_
_entity.id
_entity.type
_entity.pdbx_description
1 polymer ?
#
loop_
_entity_poly.entity_id
_entity_poly.type
_entity_poly.pdbx_seq_one_letter_code
_entity_poly.pdbx_strand_id
1 'polypeptide(L)'
;MYLIFDTETTGLPKRWDAPISDTDNWPRCIQIAWQLHDSMGNLIEHQDYLIKPDGFNIPFDAERIHGISTELAMEQGIPLVGVLEKFNAALTQAKFVVGQNIGFDINIMGCEFHRYGVATPLAQLPVLDTCTEVTAELLQLPGGRGGKYKLPNLTELHQYLFGIPFAEAHNATADVEATTRCFLELIKREVFTPNELQVDTGYFVEFRQCNPQPIQPVGLTHINLKAASDEIRRRLQDQQQAAIPTQDLEANRRDMAKVDFVHLHNHTQFSVLQSTISVGDLVKAAAAHKMPAVAITDHGNMMGAFHFVSNVLNHNKAAEAKNKAAVEKGESPTEVVIKPIVGCEFYICDNHTDKSRKDNGYQVVFLAKNKNGYHNLAKMSSIAYTKGFYYVPRIDRSIVERYREDVIVLSGNLYGEIPNKLLNMGENQAEEALLWWKDTFGPDFYIELMRHGQEDEDRVNQSLIALAEKHDVKVVATNNTYYINKADAHAHDILLCVKDGEKLTTPKGRGRGFRFGLPNDEYYFKSGEEMKKGFADLPDAILNIQEIVDKIEPYSLYRDVLLPKFEIPEEFQVAEDKDDGGKRGENKYLRHLTYEGAKKRYAEITDEIRERLDFELATIERTGYPGYFLIVQDFIAAARNMGVSVGPGRGSAAGSAVAYCLGITNIDPIAYDLLFERFLNPDRISMPDIDIDFDDEGRGRVMEYVINKYGANQVAQIITYGTMAAKSSIRDTARVLDLPLFEADKIAKLIPNLKLNKIFNMDAQALKSALRSEELENVQQLVSMAQGTGLEAETIKQAQVLEGSLRNTGIHACGVI
;
A
#
# COMPACT_ATOMS: atom_id res chain seq x y z
N MET A 1 -49.36 -12.51 -15.21
CA MET A 1 -48.33 -12.07 -16.15
C MET A 1 -47.04 -11.87 -15.38
N TYR A 2 -45.94 -12.32 -15.94
CA TYR A 2 -44.61 -12.25 -15.35
C TYR A 2 -43.81 -11.22 -16.13
N LEU A 3 -43.28 -10.21 -15.44
CA LEU A 3 -42.33 -9.27 -16.03
C LEU A 3 -40.93 -9.64 -15.55
N ILE A 4 -40.11 -10.17 -16.45
CA ILE A 4 -38.71 -10.48 -16.19
C ILE A 4 -37.90 -9.29 -16.67
N PHE A 5 -37.04 -8.72 -15.83
CA PHE A 5 -36.18 -7.61 -16.24
C PHE A 5 -34.81 -7.67 -15.58
N ASP A 6 -33.85 -7.02 -16.21
CA ASP A 6 -32.47 -6.91 -15.74
C ASP A 6 -31.92 -5.54 -16.14
N THR A 7 -30.94 -5.05 -15.37
CA THR A 7 -30.31 -3.75 -15.62
C THR A 7 -28.79 -3.82 -15.62
N GLU A 8 -28.18 -3.16 -16.61
CA GLU A 8 -26.76 -2.82 -16.53
C GLU A 8 -26.60 -1.45 -15.89
N THR A 9 -25.53 -1.28 -15.11
CA THR A 9 -25.31 -0.07 -14.32
C THR A 9 -23.88 0.45 -14.39
N THR A 10 -23.68 1.69 -13.96
CA THR A 10 -22.34 2.31 -13.88
C THR A 10 -21.44 1.72 -12.79
N GLY A 11 -21.87 0.70 -12.04
CA GLY A 11 -21.03 0.08 -11.00
C GLY A 11 -21.85 -0.57 -9.87
N LEU A 12 -21.29 -0.58 -8.67
CA LEU A 12 -21.94 -1.13 -7.47
C LEU A 12 -22.28 -0.02 -6.47
N PRO A 13 -23.30 -0.21 -5.62
CA PRO A 13 -23.67 0.80 -4.64
C PRO A 13 -22.60 0.89 -3.56
N LYS A 14 -22.35 2.11 -3.05
CA LYS A 14 -21.39 2.31 -1.94
C LYS A 14 -21.83 1.54 -0.70
N ARG A 15 -23.14 1.44 -0.49
CA ARG A 15 -23.82 0.73 0.59
C ARG A 15 -25.06 0.01 0.06
N TRP A 16 -25.13 -1.29 0.32
CA TRP A 16 -26.26 -2.14 -0.07
C TRP A 16 -27.52 -1.90 0.78
N ASP A 17 -27.38 -1.29 1.96
CA ASP A 17 -28.47 -1.04 2.91
C ASP A 17 -29.03 0.40 2.83
N ALA A 18 -28.54 1.22 1.90
CA ALA A 18 -28.99 2.60 1.76
C ALA A 18 -30.41 2.66 1.15
N PRO A 19 -31.27 3.60 1.60
CA PRO A 19 -32.58 3.77 1.00
C PRO A 19 -32.49 4.26 -0.45
N ILE A 20 -33.53 3.99 -1.26
CA ILE A 20 -33.59 4.45 -2.67
C ILE A 20 -33.59 5.98 -2.83
N SER A 21 -33.90 6.71 -1.74
CA SER A 21 -33.83 8.17 -1.72
C SER A 21 -32.40 8.70 -1.62
N ASP A 22 -31.43 7.86 -1.23
CA ASP A 22 -30.00 8.19 -1.24
C ASP A 22 -29.43 7.95 -2.65
N THR A 23 -29.79 8.83 -3.57
CA THR A 23 -29.48 8.68 -4.99
C THR A 23 -27.99 8.76 -5.30
N ASP A 24 -27.15 9.27 -4.39
CA ASP A 24 -25.69 9.34 -4.59
C ASP A 24 -24.96 8.06 -4.15
N ASN A 25 -25.67 7.19 -3.43
CA ASN A 25 -25.18 5.87 -3.05
C ASN A 25 -25.30 4.85 -4.20
N TRP A 26 -26.42 4.89 -4.92
CA TRP A 26 -26.78 3.91 -5.92
C TRP A 26 -26.22 4.28 -7.31
N PRO A 27 -25.78 3.31 -8.13
CA PRO A 27 -25.27 3.60 -9.47
C PRO A 27 -26.39 4.04 -10.44
N ARG A 28 -26.02 4.41 -11.66
CA ARG A 28 -26.95 4.82 -12.72
C ARG A 28 -27.32 3.64 -13.61
N CYS A 29 -28.57 3.56 -14.04
CA CYS A 29 -28.99 2.59 -15.05
C CYS A 29 -28.48 3.03 -16.44
N ILE A 30 -27.83 2.12 -17.16
CA ILE A 30 -27.26 2.36 -18.50
C ILE A 30 -27.85 1.46 -19.59
N GLN A 31 -28.44 0.32 -19.19
CA GLN A 31 -29.27 -0.51 -20.03
C GLN A 31 -30.39 -1.09 -19.17
N ILE A 32 -31.57 -1.24 -19.76
CA ILE A 32 -32.65 -2.04 -19.19
C ILE A 32 -33.26 -2.88 -20.30
N ALA A 33 -33.41 -4.17 -20.02
CA ALA A 33 -34.16 -5.10 -20.85
C ALA A 33 -35.29 -5.71 -20.05
N TRP A 34 -36.40 -6.04 -20.71
CA TRP A 34 -37.47 -6.81 -20.09
C TRP A 34 -38.24 -7.69 -21.07
N GLN A 35 -38.83 -8.75 -20.52
CA GLN A 35 -39.79 -9.62 -21.19
C GLN A 35 -41.06 -9.71 -20.36
N LEU A 36 -42.20 -9.49 -21.01
CA LEU A 36 -43.53 -9.69 -20.42
C LEU A 36 -44.11 -11.00 -20.93
N HIS A 37 -44.44 -11.91 -20.01
CA HIS A 37 -45.03 -13.21 -20.32
C HIS A 37 -46.43 -13.36 -19.74
N ASP A 38 -47.27 -14.13 -20.42
CA ASP A 38 -48.55 -14.58 -19.88
C ASP A 38 -48.35 -15.64 -18.76
N SER A 39 -49.45 -16.14 -18.20
CA SER A 39 -49.38 -17.16 -17.14
C SER A 39 -48.82 -18.51 -17.60
N MET A 40 -48.80 -18.81 -18.90
CA MET A 40 -48.30 -20.07 -19.45
C MET A 40 -46.86 -19.96 -19.97
N GLY A 41 -46.24 -18.80 -19.83
CA GLY A 41 -44.87 -18.55 -20.27
C GLY A 41 -44.75 -18.07 -21.72
N ASN A 42 -45.85 -17.77 -22.41
CA ASN A 42 -45.77 -17.21 -23.76
C ASN A 42 -45.33 -15.73 -23.70
N LEU A 43 -44.40 -15.35 -24.59
CA LEU A 43 -43.93 -13.97 -24.70
C LEU A 43 -45.03 -13.07 -25.28
N ILE A 44 -45.35 -12.00 -24.57
CA ILE A 44 -46.27 -10.94 -24.98
C ILE A 44 -45.48 -9.77 -25.58
N GLU A 45 -44.42 -9.34 -24.90
CA GLU A 45 -43.62 -8.18 -25.28
C GLU A 45 -42.16 -8.38 -24.83
N HIS A 46 -41.23 -7.88 -25.63
CA HIS A 46 -39.82 -7.76 -25.29
C HIS A 46 -39.32 -6.36 -25.66
N GLN A 47 -38.55 -5.74 -24.77
CA GLN A 47 -37.89 -4.46 -25.00
C GLN A 47 -36.46 -4.47 -24.47
N ASP A 48 -35.59 -3.71 -25.13
CA ASP A 48 -34.20 -3.47 -24.75
C ASP A 48 -33.87 -2.02 -25.09
N TYR A 49 -33.39 -1.28 -24.09
CA TYR A 49 -33.05 0.13 -24.22
C TYR A 49 -31.69 0.42 -23.59
N LEU A 50 -30.77 0.94 -24.42
CA LEU A 50 -29.60 1.67 -23.94
C LEU A 50 -30.03 3.06 -23.47
N ILE A 51 -29.52 3.46 -22.31
CA ILE A 51 -29.83 4.74 -21.69
C ILE A 51 -28.75 5.74 -22.06
N LYS A 52 -29.18 6.88 -22.60
CA LYS A 52 -28.26 8.00 -22.87
C LYS A 52 -27.82 8.62 -21.54
N PRO A 53 -26.50 8.70 -21.25
CA PRO A 53 -26.03 9.31 -20.02
C PRO A 53 -26.39 10.80 -19.96
N ASP A 54 -26.83 11.27 -18.79
CA ASP A 54 -27.19 12.66 -18.54
C ASP A 54 -26.48 13.17 -17.29
N GLY A 55 -25.41 13.94 -17.49
CA GLY A 55 -24.55 14.46 -16.43
C GLY A 55 -23.69 13.39 -15.74
N PHE A 56 -23.44 12.24 -16.38
CA PHE A 56 -22.52 11.21 -15.88
C PHE A 56 -21.85 10.46 -17.04
N ASN A 57 -20.76 9.76 -16.73
CA ASN A 57 -20.05 8.89 -17.66
C ASN A 57 -20.10 7.45 -17.14
N ILE A 58 -19.95 6.48 -18.03
CA ILE A 58 -19.88 5.06 -17.69
C ILE A 58 -18.42 4.73 -17.32
N PRO A 59 -18.13 4.29 -16.07
CA PRO A 59 -16.77 3.99 -15.65
C PRO A 59 -16.18 2.78 -16.37
N PHE A 60 -14.87 2.77 -16.61
CA PHE A 60 -14.21 1.70 -17.36
C PHE A 60 -14.35 0.33 -16.70
N ASP A 61 -14.29 0.23 -15.37
CA ASP A 61 -14.44 -1.06 -14.69
C ASP A 61 -15.85 -1.64 -14.90
N ALA A 62 -16.87 -0.80 -15.10
CA ALA A 62 -18.22 -1.23 -15.51
C ALA A 62 -18.25 -1.63 -16.99
N GLU A 63 -17.72 -0.78 -17.89
CA GLU A 63 -17.63 -1.10 -19.34
C GLU A 63 -16.90 -2.43 -19.59
N ARG A 64 -15.87 -2.77 -18.80
CA ARG A 64 -15.15 -4.04 -18.96
C ARG A 64 -16.04 -5.26 -18.69
N ILE A 65 -17.06 -5.10 -17.85
CA ILE A 65 -18.03 -6.14 -17.48
C ILE A 65 -19.09 -6.27 -18.57
N HIS A 66 -19.85 -5.19 -18.84
CA HIS A 66 -21.04 -5.25 -19.71
C HIS A 66 -20.80 -4.75 -21.17
N GLY A 67 -19.65 -4.15 -21.45
CA GLY A 67 -19.25 -3.74 -22.80
C GLY A 67 -19.85 -2.43 -23.32
N ILE A 68 -20.57 -1.65 -22.50
CA ILE A 68 -21.23 -0.40 -22.92
C ILE A 68 -20.32 0.78 -22.58
N SER A 69 -19.77 1.45 -23.59
CA SER A 69 -18.99 2.67 -23.37
C SER A 69 -19.89 3.91 -23.28
N THR A 70 -19.35 5.00 -22.70
CA THR A 70 -20.06 6.29 -22.66
C THR A 70 -20.41 6.77 -24.06
N GLU A 71 -19.51 6.59 -25.03
CA GLU A 71 -19.69 7.00 -26.42
C GLU A 71 -20.79 6.19 -27.11
N LEU A 72 -20.82 4.86 -26.89
CA LEU A 72 -21.88 4.00 -27.40
C LEU A 72 -23.24 4.43 -26.85
N ALA A 73 -23.33 4.64 -25.54
CA ALA A 73 -24.56 5.06 -24.89
C ALA A 73 -25.00 6.48 -25.32
N MET A 74 -24.06 7.37 -25.65
CA MET A 74 -24.36 8.69 -26.19
C MET A 74 -24.90 8.66 -27.63
N GLU A 75 -24.37 7.76 -28.48
CA GLU A 75 -24.74 7.63 -29.89
C GLU A 75 -26.04 6.84 -30.09
N GLN A 76 -26.23 5.75 -29.34
CA GLN A 76 -27.34 4.81 -29.53
C GLN A 76 -28.39 4.85 -28.42
N GLY A 77 -28.07 5.45 -27.27
CA GLY A 77 -28.98 5.50 -26.13
C GLY A 77 -30.12 6.50 -26.31
N ILE A 78 -31.21 6.26 -25.58
CA ILE A 78 -32.37 7.15 -25.52
C ILE A 78 -32.53 7.77 -24.12
N PRO A 79 -33.24 8.90 -23.99
CA PRO A 79 -33.44 9.55 -22.69
C PRO A 79 -34.16 8.63 -21.69
N LEU A 80 -33.60 8.52 -20.48
CA LEU A 80 -34.10 7.63 -19.43
C LEU A 80 -35.58 7.86 -19.09
N VAL A 81 -36.03 9.12 -19.06
CA VAL A 81 -37.43 9.46 -18.75
C VAL A 81 -38.41 8.73 -19.68
N GLY A 82 -38.12 8.67 -20.98
CA GLY A 82 -38.96 7.95 -21.95
C GLY A 82 -38.95 6.44 -21.74
N VAL A 83 -37.84 5.89 -21.22
CA VAL A 83 -37.74 4.46 -20.86
C VAL A 83 -38.52 4.16 -19.59
N LEU A 84 -38.46 5.03 -18.58
CA LEU A 84 -39.24 4.91 -17.34
C LEU A 84 -40.74 4.86 -17.62
N GLU A 85 -41.25 5.68 -18.56
CA GLU A 85 -42.65 5.66 -18.98
C GLU A 85 -43.04 4.32 -19.64
N LYS A 86 -42.21 3.81 -20.55
CA LYS A 86 -42.42 2.52 -21.22
C LYS A 86 -42.38 1.36 -20.22
N PHE A 87 -41.42 1.38 -19.31
CA PHE A 87 -41.29 0.36 -18.28
C PHE A 87 -42.48 0.36 -17.31
N ASN A 88 -42.98 1.54 -16.92
CA ASN A 88 -44.21 1.67 -16.15
C ASN A 88 -45.45 1.11 -16.87
N ALA A 89 -45.54 1.28 -18.19
CA ALA A 89 -46.62 0.70 -18.99
C ALA A 89 -46.56 -0.84 -18.99
N ALA A 90 -45.36 -1.43 -19.04
CA ALA A 90 -45.16 -2.87 -18.90
C ALA A 90 -45.48 -3.35 -17.47
N LEU A 91 -45.02 -2.64 -16.44
CA LEU A 91 -45.29 -2.94 -15.03
C LEU A 91 -46.80 -2.94 -14.71
N THR A 92 -47.58 -2.07 -15.34
CA THR A 92 -49.04 -2.00 -15.13
C THR A 92 -49.77 -3.26 -15.64
N GLN A 93 -49.17 -3.98 -16.59
CA GLN A 93 -49.69 -5.26 -17.09
C GLN A 93 -49.20 -6.46 -16.26
N ALA A 94 -48.10 -6.29 -15.53
CA ALA A 94 -47.47 -7.33 -14.76
C ALA A 94 -48.24 -7.65 -13.47
N LYS A 95 -48.30 -8.94 -13.12
CA LYS A 95 -48.74 -9.39 -11.78
C LYS A 95 -47.56 -9.62 -10.86
N PHE A 96 -46.44 -10.07 -11.41
CA PHE A 96 -45.21 -10.37 -10.71
C PHE A 96 -44.03 -9.76 -11.43
N VAL A 97 -43.03 -9.39 -10.65
CA VAL A 97 -41.71 -8.98 -11.11
C VAL A 97 -40.74 -10.11 -10.81
N VAL A 98 -39.94 -10.50 -11.80
CA VAL A 98 -39.14 -11.71 -11.78
C VAL A 98 -37.71 -11.41 -12.20
N GLY A 99 -36.73 -11.99 -11.52
CA GLY A 99 -35.33 -11.84 -11.93
C GLY A 99 -34.38 -12.75 -11.15
N GLN A 100 -33.09 -12.62 -11.45
CA GLN A 100 -32.02 -13.32 -10.73
C GLN A 100 -31.34 -12.32 -9.79
N ASN A 101 -31.55 -12.46 -8.47
CA ASN A 101 -31.08 -11.49 -7.47
C ASN A 101 -31.65 -10.07 -7.72
N ILE A 102 -32.94 -10.01 -8.08
CA ILE A 102 -33.63 -8.82 -8.60
C ILE A 102 -33.78 -7.67 -7.59
N GLY A 103 -33.51 -7.93 -6.31
CA GLY A 103 -33.47 -6.88 -5.30
C GLY A 103 -32.49 -5.76 -5.65
N PHE A 104 -31.41 -6.06 -6.38
CA PHE A 104 -30.50 -5.05 -6.89
C PHE A 104 -31.18 -4.16 -7.94
N ASP A 105 -31.73 -4.74 -9.01
CA ASP A 105 -32.35 -4.04 -10.13
C ASP A 105 -33.58 -3.22 -9.71
N ILE A 106 -34.37 -3.73 -8.75
CA ILE A 106 -35.50 -2.98 -8.17
C ILE A 106 -35.01 -1.70 -7.49
N ASN A 107 -33.91 -1.76 -6.75
CA ASN A 107 -33.36 -0.58 -6.09
C ASN A 107 -32.78 0.40 -7.11
N ILE A 108 -32.11 -0.08 -8.17
CA ILE A 108 -31.59 0.75 -9.26
C ILE A 108 -32.72 1.51 -9.95
N MET A 109 -33.73 0.79 -10.43
CA MET A 109 -34.87 1.42 -11.10
C MET A 109 -35.68 2.30 -10.14
N GLY A 110 -35.85 1.86 -8.89
CA GLY A 110 -36.47 2.67 -7.83
C GLY A 110 -35.75 4.00 -7.60
N CYS A 111 -34.42 3.99 -7.61
CA CYS A 111 -33.60 5.21 -7.55
C CYS A 111 -33.79 6.09 -8.77
N GLU A 112 -33.81 5.52 -9.99
CA GLU A 112 -34.04 6.31 -11.21
C GLU A 112 -35.45 6.93 -11.24
N PHE A 113 -36.48 6.17 -10.86
CA PHE A 113 -37.83 6.72 -10.68
C PHE A 113 -37.85 7.87 -9.67
N HIS A 114 -37.17 7.72 -8.54
CA HIS A 114 -37.05 8.76 -7.52
C HIS A 114 -36.28 10.00 -8.03
N ARG A 115 -35.15 9.81 -8.73
CA ARG A 115 -34.31 10.89 -9.31
C ARG A 115 -35.11 11.79 -10.25
N TYR A 116 -35.97 11.19 -11.08
CA TYR A 116 -36.78 11.92 -12.07
C TYR A 116 -38.18 12.28 -11.58
N GLY A 117 -38.52 11.97 -10.32
CA GLY A 117 -39.85 12.27 -9.76
C GLY A 117 -40.99 11.54 -10.46
N VAL A 118 -40.73 10.37 -11.05
CA VAL A 118 -41.71 9.57 -11.77
C VAL A 118 -42.31 8.52 -10.83
N ALA A 119 -43.63 8.55 -10.65
CA ALA A 119 -44.33 7.56 -9.83
C ALA A 119 -44.26 6.17 -10.49
N THR A 120 -44.13 5.10 -9.68
CA THR A 120 -44.03 3.73 -10.19
C THR A 120 -44.75 2.73 -9.28
N PRO A 121 -45.40 1.68 -9.85
CA PRO A 121 -45.93 0.57 -9.07
C PRO A 121 -44.87 -0.49 -8.71
N LEU A 122 -43.62 -0.36 -9.17
CA LEU A 122 -42.57 -1.39 -9.05
C LEU A 122 -42.43 -1.97 -7.64
N ALA A 123 -42.34 -1.11 -6.62
CA ALA A 123 -42.16 -1.54 -5.23
C ALA A 123 -43.39 -2.22 -4.60
N GLN A 124 -44.55 -2.16 -5.26
CA GLN A 124 -45.81 -2.75 -4.79
C GLN A 124 -46.07 -4.14 -5.40
N LEU A 125 -45.36 -4.48 -6.48
CA LEU A 125 -45.55 -5.76 -7.16
C LEU A 125 -44.83 -6.89 -6.40
N PRO A 126 -45.48 -8.06 -6.23
CA PRO A 126 -44.81 -9.23 -5.65
C PRO A 126 -43.61 -9.68 -6.49
N VAL A 127 -42.53 -10.06 -5.80
CA VAL A 127 -41.25 -10.46 -6.41
C VAL A 127 -41.12 -11.98 -6.40
N LEU A 128 -40.68 -12.55 -7.52
CA LEU A 128 -40.25 -13.95 -7.64
C LEU A 128 -38.78 -13.99 -8.07
N ASP A 129 -37.91 -14.54 -7.25
CA ASP A 129 -36.46 -14.56 -7.52
C ASP A 129 -35.99 -15.98 -7.83
N THR A 130 -35.09 -16.12 -8.80
CA THR A 130 -34.43 -17.39 -9.14
C THR A 130 -33.11 -17.62 -8.39
N CYS A 131 -32.66 -16.65 -7.60
CA CYS A 131 -31.50 -16.70 -6.71
C CYS A 131 -31.95 -16.77 -5.24
N THR A 132 -32.37 -17.95 -4.80
CA THR A 132 -32.91 -18.18 -3.44
C THR A 132 -32.22 -19.31 -2.70
N GLU A 133 -32.44 -19.41 -1.39
CA GLU A 133 -31.98 -20.56 -0.59
C GLU A 133 -32.55 -21.88 -1.12
N VAL A 134 -33.76 -21.90 -1.69
CA VAL A 134 -34.35 -23.08 -2.34
C VAL A 134 -33.50 -23.52 -3.52
N THR A 135 -33.06 -22.58 -4.37
CA THR A 135 -32.16 -22.89 -5.48
C THR A 135 -30.73 -23.24 -5.01
N ALA A 136 -30.27 -22.69 -3.88
CA ALA A 136 -29.00 -23.11 -3.28
C ALA A 136 -29.05 -24.55 -2.75
N GLU A 137 -30.16 -24.96 -2.14
CA GLU A 137 -30.41 -26.34 -1.71
C GLU A 137 -30.54 -27.29 -2.90
N LEU A 138 -31.10 -26.83 -4.01
CA LEU A 138 -31.22 -27.60 -5.25
C LEU A 138 -29.85 -27.91 -5.88
N LEU A 139 -28.94 -26.92 -5.88
CA LEU A 139 -27.62 -27.03 -6.54
C LEU A 139 -26.50 -27.52 -5.61
N GLN A 140 -26.65 -27.34 -4.29
CA GLN A 140 -25.70 -27.77 -3.25
C GLN A 140 -24.25 -27.29 -3.47
N LEU A 141 -24.09 -26.06 -4.00
CA LEU A 141 -22.78 -25.51 -4.30
C LEU A 141 -21.97 -25.23 -3.02
N PRO A 142 -20.67 -25.60 -2.97
CA PRO A 142 -19.84 -25.36 -1.79
C PRO A 142 -19.50 -23.88 -1.61
N GLY A 143 -19.25 -23.47 -0.36
CA GLY A 143 -18.66 -22.17 -0.04
C GLY A 143 -19.64 -21.04 0.29
N GLY A 144 -20.88 -21.34 0.67
CA GLY A 144 -21.81 -20.37 1.25
C GLY A 144 -21.41 -19.90 2.65
N ARG A 145 -21.95 -18.75 3.08
CA ARG A 145 -21.65 -18.15 4.38
C ARG A 145 -22.36 -18.90 5.51
N GLY A 146 -21.71 -19.02 6.67
CA GLY A 146 -22.33 -19.62 7.87
C GLY A 146 -22.63 -21.11 7.76
N GLY A 147 -21.92 -21.85 6.89
CA GLY A 147 -22.14 -23.30 6.69
C GLY A 147 -23.27 -23.66 5.73
N LYS A 148 -23.91 -22.66 5.10
CA LYS A 148 -24.94 -22.87 4.06
C LYS A 148 -24.33 -23.16 2.68
N TYR A 149 -25.16 -23.63 1.74
CA TYR A 149 -24.80 -23.71 0.34
C TYR A 149 -24.65 -22.30 -0.28
N LYS A 150 -23.82 -22.20 -1.32
CA LYS A 150 -23.63 -20.96 -2.07
C LYS A 150 -24.89 -20.70 -2.91
N LEU A 151 -25.41 -19.46 -2.88
CA LEU A 151 -26.44 -18.99 -3.81
C LEU A 151 -25.91 -19.08 -5.25
N PRO A 152 -26.64 -19.72 -6.17
CA PRO A 152 -26.14 -19.92 -7.53
C PRO A 152 -26.19 -18.61 -8.33
N ASN A 153 -25.16 -18.36 -9.14
CA ASN A 153 -25.28 -17.35 -10.19
C ASN A 153 -26.10 -17.88 -11.37
N LEU A 154 -26.45 -17.00 -12.32
CA LEU A 154 -27.30 -17.36 -13.45
C LEU A 154 -26.68 -18.48 -14.31
N THR A 155 -25.37 -18.43 -14.56
CA THR A 155 -24.64 -19.46 -15.31
C THR A 155 -24.70 -20.82 -14.63
N GLU A 156 -24.53 -20.87 -13.31
CA GLU A 156 -24.58 -22.10 -12.51
C GLU A 156 -26.00 -22.70 -12.52
N LEU A 157 -27.03 -21.84 -12.36
CA LEU A 157 -28.42 -22.27 -12.43
C LEU A 157 -28.79 -22.79 -13.83
N HIS A 158 -28.39 -22.07 -14.88
CA HIS A 158 -28.63 -22.47 -16.26
C HIS A 158 -27.92 -23.79 -16.61
N GLN A 159 -26.66 -23.97 -16.17
CA GLN A 159 -25.92 -25.23 -16.31
C GLN A 159 -26.65 -26.39 -15.63
N TYR A 160 -27.17 -26.17 -14.42
CA TYR A 160 -27.91 -27.20 -13.69
C TYR A 160 -29.22 -27.59 -14.39
N LEU A 161 -29.98 -26.60 -14.88
CA LEU A 161 -31.29 -26.84 -15.49
C LEU A 161 -31.19 -27.44 -16.90
N PHE A 162 -30.21 -27.00 -17.71
CA PHE A 162 -30.14 -27.32 -19.14
C PHE A 162 -28.88 -28.09 -19.58
N GLY A 163 -27.92 -28.32 -18.68
CA GLY A 163 -26.68 -29.05 -18.98
C GLY A 163 -25.64 -28.24 -19.78
N ILE A 164 -25.91 -26.96 -20.05
CA ILE A 164 -25.05 -26.05 -20.81
C ILE A 164 -24.83 -24.74 -20.04
N PRO A 165 -23.59 -24.20 -20.03
CA PRO A 165 -23.31 -22.97 -19.30
C PRO A 165 -23.77 -21.79 -20.13
N PHE A 166 -24.27 -20.76 -19.45
CA PHE A 166 -24.59 -19.49 -20.09
C PHE A 166 -23.32 -18.67 -20.32
N ALA A 167 -23.04 -18.36 -21.59
CA ALA A 167 -21.78 -17.78 -22.06
C ALA A 167 -21.79 -16.25 -22.24
N GLU A 168 -22.97 -15.61 -22.32
CA GLU A 168 -23.15 -14.17 -22.55
C GLU A 168 -23.65 -13.44 -21.29
N ALA A 169 -23.03 -13.72 -20.13
CA ALA A 169 -23.34 -12.98 -18.91
C ALA A 169 -22.92 -11.51 -19.03
N HIS A 170 -23.75 -10.60 -18.49
CA HIS A 170 -23.56 -9.13 -18.48
C HIS A 170 -23.99 -8.41 -19.76
N ASN A 171 -25.11 -8.86 -20.31
CA ASN A 171 -25.91 -8.09 -21.26
C ASN A 171 -27.35 -8.27 -20.82
N ALA A 172 -28.01 -7.18 -20.39
CA ALA A 172 -29.35 -7.23 -19.82
C ALA A 172 -30.33 -8.06 -20.67
N THR A 173 -30.23 -7.99 -22.01
CA THR A 173 -31.11 -8.75 -22.92
C THR A 173 -30.87 -10.26 -22.84
N ALA A 174 -29.61 -10.68 -22.78
CA ALA A 174 -29.22 -12.07 -22.66
C ALA A 174 -29.52 -12.61 -21.25
N ASP A 175 -29.27 -11.81 -20.21
CA ASP A 175 -29.56 -12.12 -18.82
C ASP A 175 -31.07 -12.27 -18.57
N VAL A 176 -31.91 -11.39 -19.15
CA VAL A 176 -33.37 -11.54 -19.12
C VAL A 176 -33.81 -12.82 -19.81
N GLU A 177 -33.31 -13.13 -21.00
CA GLU A 177 -33.69 -14.36 -21.71
C GLU A 177 -33.30 -15.62 -20.92
N ALA A 178 -32.07 -15.67 -20.39
CA ALA A 178 -31.59 -16.79 -19.57
C ALA A 178 -32.38 -16.90 -18.25
N THR A 179 -32.70 -15.79 -17.62
CA THR A 179 -33.49 -15.73 -16.37
C THR A 179 -34.92 -16.17 -16.61
N THR A 180 -35.59 -15.67 -17.66
CA THR A 180 -36.91 -16.14 -18.10
C THR A 180 -36.92 -17.65 -18.26
N ARG A 181 -35.91 -18.18 -18.95
CA ARG A 181 -35.79 -19.61 -19.23
C ARG A 181 -35.63 -20.43 -17.95
N CYS A 182 -34.76 -20.00 -17.04
CA CYS A 182 -34.57 -20.65 -15.75
C CYS A 182 -35.84 -20.59 -14.89
N PHE A 183 -36.50 -19.44 -14.81
CA PHE A 183 -37.72 -19.23 -14.05
C PHE A 183 -38.86 -20.15 -14.51
N LEU A 184 -39.15 -20.19 -15.82
CA LEU A 184 -40.21 -21.04 -16.37
C LEU A 184 -39.90 -22.54 -16.19
N GLU A 185 -38.63 -22.94 -16.26
CA GLU A 185 -38.21 -24.32 -16.01
C GLU A 185 -38.33 -24.68 -14.51
N LEU A 186 -38.06 -23.74 -13.60
CA LEU A 186 -38.30 -23.92 -12.16
C LEU A 186 -39.80 -24.05 -11.84
N ILE A 187 -40.68 -23.31 -12.52
CA ILE A 187 -42.13 -23.52 -12.45
C ILE A 187 -42.49 -24.93 -12.92
N LYS A 188 -41.96 -25.36 -14.07
CA LYS A 188 -42.23 -26.68 -14.64
C LYS A 188 -41.86 -27.83 -13.70
N ARG A 189 -40.76 -27.64 -12.93
CA ARG A 189 -40.24 -28.58 -11.92
C ARG A 189 -40.89 -28.45 -10.54
N GLU A 190 -41.90 -27.60 -10.39
CA GLU A 190 -42.59 -27.34 -9.11
C GLU A 190 -41.64 -26.86 -7.99
N VAL A 191 -40.60 -26.11 -8.34
CA VAL A 191 -39.71 -25.48 -7.35
C VAL A 191 -40.40 -24.29 -6.68
N PHE A 192 -41.26 -23.57 -7.41
CA PHE A 192 -42.16 -22.55 -6.86
C PHE A 192 -43.47 -23.18 -6.36
N THR A 193 -43.98 -22.68 -5.25
CA THR A 193 -45.23 -23.15 -4.63
C THR A 193 -46.48 -22.49 -5.23
N PRO A 194 -47.68 -23.13 -5.11
CA PRO A 194 -48.93 -22.50 -5.55
C PRO A 194 -49.21 -21.14 -4.87
N ASN A 195 -48.78 -20.99 -3.61
CA ASN A 195 -48.95 -19.74 -2.86
C ASN A 195 -48.07 -18.61 -3.41
N GLU A 196 -46.82 -18.90 -3.77
CA GLU A 196 -45.89 -17.93 -4.35
C GLU A 196 -46.39 -17.44 -5.71
N LEU A 197 -46.84 -18.35 -6.57
CA LEU A 197 -47.38 -18.03 -7.89
C LEU A 197 -48.82 -17.48 -7.84
N GLN A 198 -49.49 -17.59 -6.68
CA GLN A 198 -50.91 -17.25 -6.48
C GLN A 198 -51.81 -17.95 -7.53
N VAL A 199 -51.65 -19.26 -7.64
CA VAL A 199 -52.37 -20.16 -8.58
C VAL A 199 -52.97 -21.35 -7.82
N ASP A 200 -53.89 -22.06 -8.45
CA ASP A 200 -54.42 -23.32 -7.91
C ASP A 200 -53.47 -24.51 -8.16
N THR A 201 -53.76 -25.66 -7.54
CA THR A 201 -52.95 -26.87 -7.68
C THR A 201 -53.00 -27.51 -9.08
N GLY A 202 -54.01 -27.19 -9.89
CA GLY A 202 -54.15 -27.67 -11.26
C GLY A 202 -53.21 -26.96 -12.24
N TYR A 203 -52.77 -25.75 -11.92
CA TYR A 203 -51.88 -24.93 -12.74
C TYR A 203 -50.62 -25.66 -13.23
N PHE A 204 -49.91 -26.38 -12.36
CA PHE A 204 -48.65 -27.04 -12.75
C PHE A 204 -48.86 -28.17 -13.78
N VAL A 205 -50.02 -28.82 -13.73
CA VAL A 205 -50.40 -29.84 -14.72
C VAL A 205 -50.63 -29.18 -16.08
N GLU A 206 -51.40 -28.09 -16.11
CA GLU A 206 -51.66 -27.30 -17.31
C GLU A 206 -50.36 -26.71 -17.89
N PHE A 207 -49.52 -26.11 -17.04
CA PHE A 207 -48.24 -25.52 -17.45
C PHE A 207 -47.32 -26.54 -18.13
N ARG A 208 -47.24 -27.77 -17.61
CA ARG A 208 -46.49 -28.87 -18.25
C ARG A 208 -47.09 -29.34 -19.57
N GLN A 209 -48.41 -29.32 -19.70
CA GLN A 209 -49.08 -29.66 -20.96
C GLN A 209 -48.81 -28.61 -22.04
N CYS A 210 -48.81 -27.32 -21.66
CA CYS A 210 -48.44 -26.23 -22.55
C CYS A 210 -46.94 -26.21 -22.89
N ASN A 211 -46.08 -26.68 -21.97
CA ASN A 211 -44.62 -26.69 -22.12
C ASN A 211 -44.03 -28.11 -22.01
N PRO A 212 -44.27 -29.02 -22.99
CA PRO A 212 -43.88 -30.43 -22.88
C PRO A 212 -42.35 -30.63 -22.96
N GLN A 213 -41.66 -29.83 -23.76
CA GLN A 213 -40.19 -29.87 -23.91
C GLN A 213 -39.51 -28.98 -22.86
N PRO A 214 -38.21 -29.16 -22.56
CA PRO A 214 -37.44 -28.18 -21.78
C PRO A 214 -37.66 -26.78 -22.36
N ILE A 215 -37.81 -25.77 -21.50
CA ILE A 215 -38.09 -24.40 -21.96
C ILE A 215 -37.01 -23.99 -22.97
N GLN A 216 -37.45 -23.51 -24.13
CA GLN A 216 -36.57 -23.08 -25.22
C GLN A 216 -36.28 -21.59 -25.12
N PRO A 217 -35.14 -21.11 -25.63
CA PRO A 217 -34.90 -19.68 -25.77
C PRO A 217 -35.92 -19.07 -26.75
N VAL A 218 -36.22 -17.79 -26.56
CA VAL A 218 -37.10 -17.01 -27.45
C VAL A 218 -36.38 -16.75 -28.79
N GLY A 219 -35.04 -16.76 -28.79
CA GLY A 219 -34.23 -16.59 -29.99
C GLY A 219 -34.00 -15.12 -30.35
N LEU A 220 -33.81 -14.28 -29.33
CA LEU A 220 -33.50 -12.87 -29.51
C LEU A 220 -32.07 -12.71 -30.05
N THR A 221 -31.86 -11.75 -30.96
CA THR A 221 -30.51 -11.39 -31.42
C THR A 221 -29.84 -10.47 -30.40
N HIS A 222 -28.82 -10.97 -29.71
CA HIS A 222 -28.02 -10.18 -28.78
C HIS A 222 -26.94 -9.40 -29.51
N ILE A 223 -26.87 -8.09 -29.28
CA ILE A 223 -25.81 -7.25 -29.83
C ILE A 223 -24.55 -7.44 -28.97
N ASN A 224 -23.40 -7.65 -29.62
CA ASN A 224 -22.13 -7.62 -28.92
C ASN A 224 -21.74 -6.16 -28.61
N LEU A 225 -22.20 -5.66 -27.46
CA LEU A 225 -22.01 -4.28 -27.02
C LEU A 225 -20.52 -3.92 -26.93
N LYS A 226 -19.68 -4.87 -26.51
CA LYS A 226 -18.23 -4.69 -26.45
C LYS A 226 -17.61 -4.42 -27.82
N ALA A 227 -18.00 -5.20 -28.83
CA ALA A 227 -17.54 -4.99 -30.20
C ALA A 227 -18.03 -3.63 -30.76
N ALA A 228 -19.27 -3.24 -30.46
CA ALA A 228 -19.81 -1.94 -30.87
C ALA A 228 -19.06 -0.77 -30.23
N SER A 229 -18.77 -0.85 -28.93
CA SER A 229 -17.96 0.14 -28.21
C SER A 229 -16.54 0.22 -28.77
N ASP A 230 -15.91 -0.92 -29.07
CA ASP A 230 -14.57 -0.96 -29.66
C ASP A 230 -14.52 -0.37 -31.08
N GLU A 231 -15.58 -0.53 -31.88
CA GLU A 231 -15.69 0.07 -33.22
C GLU A 231 -15.77 1.59 -33.14
N ILE A 232 -16.64 2.13 -32.27
CA ILE A 232 -16.74 3.57 -32.01
C ILE A 232 -15.41 4.13 -31.52
N ARG A 233 -14.72 3.40 -30.62
CA ARG A 233 -13.41 3.81 -30.09
C ARG A 233 -12.35 3.89 -31.18
N ARG A 234 -12.24 2.87 -32.05
CA ARG A 234 -11.29 2.91 -33.18
C ARG A 234 -11.56 4.11 -34.08
N ARG A 235 -12.84 4.36 -34.39
CA ARG A 235 -13.25 5.52 -35.19
C ARG A 235 -12.83 6.85 -34.55
N LEU A 236 -12.92 6.99 -33.22
CA LEU A 236 -12.50 8.19 -32.49
C LEU A 236 -10.97 8.31 -32.37
N GLN A 237 -10.26 7.20 -32.12
CA GLN A 237 -8.81 7.16 -32.08
C GLN A 237 -8.18 7.54 -33.41
N ASP A 238 -8.70 7.03 -34.52
CA ASP A 238 -8.22 7.38 -35.87
C ASP A 238 -8.38 8.88 -36.17
N GLN A 239 -9.39 9.53 -35.58
CA GLN A 239 -9.60 10.98 -35.68
C GLN A 239 -8.61 11.77 -34.81
N GLN A 240 -8.24 11.27 -33.62
CA GLN A 240 -7.28 11.92 -32.72
C GLN A 240 -5.82 11.70 -33.13
N GLN A 241 -5.42 10.51 -33.59
CA GLN A 241 -4.05 10.24 -34.04
C GLN A 241 -3.66 11.04 -35.29
N ALA A 242 -4.64 11.50 -36.07
CA ALA A 242 -4.41 12.42 -37.18
C ALA A 242 -4.00 13.84 -36.74
N ALA A 243 -4.02 14.16 -35.43
CA ALA A 243 -3.93 15.53 -34.93
C ALA A 243 -2.53 16.00 -34.47
N ILE A 244 -1.53 15.12 -34.32
CA ILE A 244 -0.15 15.55 -33.96
C ILE A 244 0.78 15.37 -35.18
N PRO A 245 1.14 16.46 -35.88
CA PRO A 245 2.11 16.41 -36.97
C PRO A 245 3.45 15.79 -36.53
N THR A 246 4.06 14.97 -37.38
CA THR A 246 5.39 14.35 -37.12
C THR A 246 6.48 15.38 -36.78
N GLN A 247 6.36 16.62 -37.28
CA GLN A 247 7.27 17.72 -36.98
C GLN A 247 7.26 18.13 -35.50
N ASP A 248 6.09 18.06 -34.83
CA ASP A 248 5.94 18.45 -33.43
C ASP A 248 6.54 17.39 -32.49
N LEU A 249 6.45 16.11 -32.85
CA LEU A 249 7.09 15.03 -32.09
C LEU A 249 8.61 15.11 -32.10
N GLU A 250 9.23 15.53 -33.21
CA GLU A 250 10.68 15.76 -33.26
C GLU A 250 11.10 16.97 -32.42
N ALA A 251 10.31 18.05 -32.42
CA ALA A 251 10.55 19.22 -31.58
C ALA A 251 10.46 18.85 -30.09
N ASN A 252 9.39 18.15 -29.69
CA ASN A 252 9.19 17.66 -28.32
C ASN A 252 10.36 16.81 -27.83
N ARG A 253 10.84 15.88 -28.67
CA ARG A 253 12.03 15.06 -28.35
C ARG A 253 13.28 15.90 -28.15
N ARG A 254 13.49 16.96 -28.95
CA ARG A 254 14.64 17.87 -28.80
C ARG A 254 14.57 18.67 -27.52
N ASP A 255 13.38 19.05 -27.07
CA ASP A 255 13.22 19.80 -25.82
C ASP A 255 13.39 18.90 -24.60
N MET A 256 12.81 17.70 -24.61
CA MET A 256 13.04 16.71 -23.54
C MET A 256 14.48 16.20 -23.48
N ALA A 257 15.23 16.23 -24.59
CA ALA A 257 16.65 15.87 -24.59
C ALA A 257 17.51 16.84 -23.78
N LYS A 258 17.02 18.05 -23.48
CA LYS A 258 17.74 19.09 -22.72
C LYS A 258 17.55 18.96 -21.21
N VAL A 259 16.63 18.13 -20.74
CA VAL A 259 16.32 17.94 -19.32
C VAL A 259 16.66 16.51 -18.89
N ASP A 260 17.06 16.35 -17.63
CA ASP A 260 17.25 15.04 -17.03
C ASP A 260 15.94 14.54 -16.44
N PHE A 261 15.68 13.25 -16.59
CA PHE A 261 14.53 12.61 -15.96
C PHE A 261 14.87 12.21 -14.51
N VAL A 262 13.90 12.31 -13.62
CA VAL A 262 14.01 11.94 -12.20
C VAL A 262 12.81 11.09 -11.81
N HIS A 263 13.05 9.93 -11.21
CA HIS A 263 11.96 9.13 -10.63
C HIS A 263 11.48 9.72 -9.29
N LEU A 264 10.20 10.08 -9.24
CA LEU A 264 9.53 10.67 -8.07
C LEU A 264 8.69 9.68 -7.25
N HIS A 265 8.40 8.49 -7.79
CA HIS A 265 7.56 7.47 -7.18
C HIS A 265 8.29 6.12 -7.21
N ASN A 266 8.98 5.79 -6.10
CA ASN A 266 9.78 4.57 -5.98
C ASN A 266 9.58 3.94 -4.61
N HIS A 267 9.40 2.62 -4.60
CA HIS A 267 9.30 1.83 -3.39
C HIS A 267 10.62 1.15 -3.10
N THR A 268 11.08 1.25 -1.86
CA THR A 268 12.27 0.54 -1.40
C THR A 268 11.87 -0.71 -0.60
N GLN A 269 12.85 -1.46 -0.13
CA GLN A 269 12.65 -2.58 0.79
C GLN A 269 11.84 -2.22 2.05
N PHE A 270 11.67 -0.93 2.38
CA PHE A 270 10.82 -0.48 3.48
C PHE A 270 9.32 -0.48 3.15
N SER A 271 8.95 -0.65 1.88
CA SER A 271 7.65 -1.20 1.46
C SER A 271 7.67 -2.72 1.68
N VAL A 272 7.47 -3.12 2.94
CA VAL A 272 7.69 -4.47 3.47
C VAL A 272 7.04 -5.55 2.60
N LEU A 273 7.84 -6.50 2.12
CA LEU A 273 7.41 -7.59 1.21
C LEU A 273 6.68 -7.12 -0.07
N GLN A 274 6.88 -5.87 -0.49
CA GLN A 274 6.29 -5.32 -1.72
C GLN A 274 7.35 -4.81 -2.70
N SER A 275 8.57 -4.50 -2.27
CA SER A 275 9.65 -4.08 -3.16
C SER A 275 10.94 -4.83 -2.87
N THR A 276 11.69 -5.13 -3.92
CA THR A 276 13.02 -5.74 -3.85
C THR A 276 14.14 -4.71 -3.91
N ILE A 277 13.82 -3.41 -4.07
CA ILE A 277 14.81 -2.34 -4.21
C ILE A 277 15.45 -2.04 -2.86
N SER A 278 16.72 -2.36 -2.68
CA SER A 278 17.47 -1.84 -1.53
C SER A 278 17.75 -0.34 -1.69
N VAL A 279 17.80 0.39 -0.58
CA VAL A 279 18.11 1.84 -0.60
C VAL A 279 19.45 2.11 -1.31
N GLY A 280 20.45 1.26 -1.11
CA GLY A 280 21.75 1.41 -1.75
C GLY A 280 21.69 1.19 -3.26
N ASP A 281 20.87 0.25 -3.72
CA ASP A 281 20.75 -0.05 -5.16
C ASP A 281 19.92 1.01 -5.90
N LEU A 282 18.92 1.62 -5.24
CA LEU A 282 18.22 2.80 -5.77
C LEU A 282 19.20 3.95 -6.07
N VAL A 283 20.07 4.28 -5.10
CA VAL A 283 21.06 5.36 -5.27
C VAL A 283 22.06 5.04 -6.38
N LYS A 284 22.51 3.78 -6.47
CA LYS A 284 23.40 3.33 -7.56
C LYS A 284 22.72 3.41 -8.92
N ALA A 285 21.45 3.01 -9.03
CA ALA A 285 20.70 3.05 -10.28
C ALA A 285 20.49 4.49 -10.77
N ALA A 286 20.11 5.41 -9.86
CA ALA A 286 20.01 6.83 -10.16
C ALA A 286 21.36 7.41 -10.66
N ALA A 287 22.47 7.07 -9.99
CA ALA A 287 23.81 7.49 -10.41
C ALA A 287 24.22 6.91 -11.77
N ALA A 288 23.90 5.64 -12.03
CA ALA A 288 24.20 4.96 -13.30
C ALA A 288 23.44 5.60 -14.47
N HIS A 289 22.19 6.00 -14.25
CA HIS A 289 21.36 6.72 -15.22
C HIS A 289 21.55 8.23 -15.22
N LYS A 290 22.53 8.76 -14.48
CA LYS A 290 22.89 10.19 -14.42
C LYS A 290 21.73 11.10 -13.98
N MET A 291 20.83 10.60 -13.14
CA MET A 291 19.69 11.37 -12.63
C MET A 291 20.17 12.37 -11.55
N PRO A 292 19.79 13.66 -11.63
CA PRO A 292 20.23 14.68 -10.67
C PRO A 292 19.50 14.60 -9.32
N ALA A 293 18.43 13.83 -9.24
CA ALA A 293 17.66 13.58 -8.02
C ALA A 293 17.00 12.19 -8.07
N VAL A 294 16.53 11.70 -6.94
CA VAL A 294 15.69 10.51 -6.85
C VAL A 294 14.83 10.59 -5.58
N ALA A 295 13.61 10.06 -5.64
CA ALA A 295 12.71 10.02 -4.49
C ALA A 295 12.57 8.61 -3.88
N ILE A 296 12.28 8.55 -2.58
CA ILE A 296 11.66 7.38 -1.95
C ILE A 296 10.22 7.72 -1.56
N THR A 297 9.27 6.81 -1.79
CA THR A 297 7.84 7.01 -1.51
C THR A 297 7.23 5.70 -1.00
N ASP A 298 7.80 5.17 0.08
CA ASP A 298 7.37 3.87 0.63
C ASP A 298 5.92 3.88 1.14
N HIS A 299 5.30 2.69 1.15
CA HIS A 299 3.89 2.48 1.54
C HIS A 299 3.64 2.88 2.99
N GLY A 300 3.01 4.03 3.21
CA GLY A 300 2.49 4.53 4.49
C GLY A 300 3.52 4.76 5.60
N ASN A 301 4.82 4.66 5.31
CA ASN A 301 5.88 4.69 6.31
C ASN A 301 7.12 5.47 5.89
N MET A 302 7.87 5.95 6.89
CA MET A 302 9.10 6.74 6.74
C MET A 302 10.35 6.00 7.23
N MET A 303 10.30 4.67 7.34
CA MET A 303 11.36 3.84 7.95
C MET A 303 12.70 3.96 7.20
N GLY A 304 12.65 4.09 5.88
CA GLY A 304 13.82 4.20 5.02
C GLY A 304 14.46 5.59 4.96
N ALA A 305 13.81 6.64 5.47
CA ALA A 305 14.21 8.03 5.24
C ALA A 305 15.65 8.34 5.67
N PHE A 306 16.04 7.95 6.88
CA PHE A 306 17.40 8.18 7.39
C PHE A 306 18.45 7.41 6.56
N HIS A 307 18.19 6.13 6.28
CA HIS A 307 19.09 5.30 5.48
C HIS A 307 19.26 5.88 4.07
N PHE A 308 18.19 6.35 3.46
CA PHE A 308 18.20 6.93 2.12
C PHE A 308 19.02 8.22 2.05
N VAL A 309 18.69 9.21 2.90
CA VAL A 309 19.44 10.47 2.96
C VAL A 309 20.93 10.21 3.24
N SER A 310 21.23 9.32 4.19
CA SER A 310 22.61 8.94 4.50
C SER A 310 23.35 8.33 3.30
N ASN A 311 22.72 7.40 2.57
CA ASN A 311 23.33 6.78 1.39
C ASN A 311 23.59 7.80 0.27
N VAL A 312 22.64 8.70 0.02
CA VAL A 312 22.81 9.77 -0.97
C VAL A 312 23.95 10.72 -0.59
N LEU A 313 24.01 11.16 0.66
CA LEU A 313 25.11 12.03 1.13
C LEU A 313 26.48 11.36 1.02
N ASN A 314 26.57 10.07 1.34
CA ASN A 314 27.81 9.31 1.19
C ASN A 314 28.21 9.15 -0.28
N HIS A 315 27.25 8.89 -1.18
CA HIS A 315 27.48 8.88 -2.63
C HIS A 315 27.97 10.25 -3.11
N ASN A 316 27.29 11.33 -2.73
CA ASN A 316 27.66 12.70 -3.14
C ASN A 316 29.08 13.06 -2.70
N LYS A 317 29.47 12.74 -1.47
CA LYS A 317 30.84 12.95 -0.99
C LYS A 317 31.87 12.22 -1.85
N ALA A 318 31.58 10.99 -2.28
CA ALA A 318 32.47 10.22 -3.15
C ALA A 318 32.49 10.78 -4.60
N ALA A 319 31.32 11.16 -5.13
CA ALA A 319 31.17 11.76 -6.46
C ALA A 319 31.91 13.10 -6.57
N GLU A 320 31.75 13.98 -5.58
CA GLU A 320 32.43 15.27 -5.50
C GLU A 320 33.95 15.11 -5.44
N ALA A 321 34.45 14.17 -4.62
CA ALA A 321 35.88 13.89 -4.54
C ALA A 321 36.46 13.41 -5.88
N LYS A 322 35.75 12.52 -6.59
CA LYS A 322 36.15 12.04 -7.91
C LYS A 322 36.09 13.14 -8.96
N ASN A 323 35.03 13.95 -8.98
CA ASN A 323 34.88 15.06 -9.90
C ASN A 323 35.97 16.12 -9.68
N LYS A 324 36.30 16.44 -8.42
CA LYS A 324 37.42 17.32 -8.09
C LYS A 324 38.74 16.76 -8.61
N ALA A 325 39.02 15.48 -8.39
CA ALA A 325 40.22 14.83 -8.89
C ALA A 325 40.29 14.78 -10.43
N ALA A 326 39.17 14.61 -11.13
CA ALA A 326 39.09 14.68 -12.59
C ALA A 326 39.43 16.09 -13.09
N VAL A 327 38.82 17.12 -12.50
CA VAL A 327 39.10 18.53 -12.83
C VAL A 327 40.57 18.88 -12.60
N GLU A 328 41.16 18.42 -11.49
CA GLU A 328 42.59 18.63 -11.18
C GLU A 328 43.51 17.94 -12.21
N LYS A 329 43.06 16.87 -12.87
CA LYS A 329 43.77 16.19 -13.97
C LYS A 329 43.48 16.79 -15.36
N GLY A 330 42.62 17.80 -15.45
CA GLY A 330 42.17 18.38 -16.72
C GLY A 330 41.14 17.52 -17.47
N GLU A 331 40.52 16.56 -16.78
CA GLU A 331 39.44 15.70 -17.30
C GLU A 331 38.06 16.30 -16.96
N SER A 332 37.05 16.00 -17.76
CA SER A 332 35.67 16.44 -17.47
C SER A 332 35.08 15.65 -16.30
N PRO A 333 34.34 16.30 -15.37
CA PRO A 333 33.56 15.59 -14.35
C PRO A 333 32.59 14.61 -15.00
N THR A 334 32.50 13.39 -14.46
CA THR A 334 31.60 12.35 -14.96
C THR A 334 30.62 11.83 -13.92
N GLU A 335 30.88 12.08 -12.63
CA GLU A 335 30.00 11.64 -11.55
C GLU A 335 28.88 12.66 -11.32
N VAL A 336 27.72 12.16 -10.88
CA VAL A 336 26.53 12.99 -10.64
C VAL A 336 26.30 13.11 -9.14
N VAL A 337 26.07 14.34 -8.69
CA VAL A 337 25.57 14.65 -7.35
C VAL A 337 24.06 14.53 -7.38
N ILE A 338 23.50 13.77 -6.43
CA ILE A 338 22.09 13.42 -6.40
C ILE A 338 21.41 14.18 -5.28
N LYS A 339 20.30 14.85 -5.59
CA LYS A 339 19.41 15.44 -4.59
C LYS A 339 18.48 14.35 -4.01
N PRO A 340 18.52 14.10 -2.68
CA PRO A 340 17.59 13.16 -2.04
C PRO A 340 16.21 13.82 -1.89
N ILE A 341 15.15 13.16 -2.38
CA ILE A 341 13.76 13.58 -2.17
C ILE A 341 13.11 12.55 -1.24
N VAL A 342 12.75 12.96 -0.03
CA VAL A 342 12.06 12.06 0.91
C VAL A 342 10.55 12.23 0.75
N GLY A 343 9.85 11.15 0.49
CA GLY A 343 8.40 11.11 0.39
C GLY A 343 7.78 9.89 1.04
N CYS A 344 6.47 9.77 0.91
CA CYS A 344 5.65 8.67 1.41
C CYS A 344 4.38 8.54 0.57
N GLU A 345 3.99 7.33 0.23
CA GLU A 345 2.68 7.06 -0.38
C GLU A 345 1.68 6.74 0.75
N PHE A 346 0.79 7.69 1.05
CA PHE A 346 -0.18 7.56 2.14
C PHE A 346 -1.50 6.96 1.67
N TYR A 347 -2.15 6.24 2.58
CA TYR A 347 -3.52 5.74 2.41
C TYR A 347 -4.52 6.77 2.97
N ILE A 348 -5.22 7.49 2.09
CA ILE A 348 -6.16 8.56 2.42
C ILE A 348 -7.59 8.00 2.44
N CYS A 349 -8.15 7.81 3.64
CA CYS A 349 -9.51 7.29 3.83
C CYS A 349 -10.49 8.39 4.26
N ASP A 350 -11.79 8.07 4.31
CA ASP A 350 -12.83 9.04 4.71
C ASP A 350 -12.65 9.47 6.18
N ASN A 351 -12.38 8.50 7.05
CA ASN A 351 -12.15 8.70 8.48
C ASN A 351 -11.16 7.65 9.00
N HIS A 352 -9.98 8.10 9.43
CA HIS A 352 -8.91 7.20 9.89
C HIS A 352 -9.26 6.43 11.18
N THR A 353 -10.18 6.95 11.99
CA THR A 353 -10.61 6.32 13.24
C THR A 353 -11.73 5.30 13.07
N ASP A 354 -12.43 5.32 11.92
CA ASP A 354 -13.51 4.38 11.64
C ASP A 354 -12.95 3.00 11.26
N LYS A 355 -13.38 1.99 12.02
CA LYS A 355 -13.06 0.57 11.80
C LYS A 355 -14.33 -0.30 11.67
N SER A 356 -15.50 0.34 11.59
CA SER A 356 -16.78 -0.37 11.42
C SER A 356 -16.94 -0.95 10.01
N ARG A 357 -16.27 -0.34 9.02
CA ARG A 357 -16.25 -0.76 7.62
C ARG A 357 -14.82 -0.83 7.09
N LYS A 358 -14.62 -1.69 6.08
CA LYS A 358 -13.34 -1.76 5.36
C LYS A 358 -13.23 -0.60 4.39
N ASP A 359 -12.40 0.36 4.77
CA ASP A 359 -11.97 1.48 3.94
C ASP A 359 -10.44 1.55 4.04
N ASN A 360 -9.75 1.07 3.01
CA ASN A 360 -8.27 1.11 3.00
C ASN A 360 -7.74 2.47 2.53
N GLY A 361 -8.60 3.40 2.09
CA GLY A 361 -8.21 4.66 1.51
C GLY A 361 -7.58 4.57 0.12
N TYR A 362 -7.32 5.74 -0.44
CA TYR A 362 -6.64 5.94 -1.72
C TYR A 362 -5.14 6.13 -1.53
N GLN A 363 -4.33 5.67 -2.48
CA GLN A 363 -2.87 5.81 -2.44
C GLN A 363 -2.42 7.12 -3.07
N VAL A 364 -1.90 8.04 -2.26
CA VAL A 364 -1.51 9.39 -2.70
C VAL A 364 -0.07 9.67 -2.29
N VAL A 365 0.72 10.23 -3.21
CA VAL A 365 2.17 10.44 -3.02
C VAL A 365 2.44 11.81 -2.47
N PHE A 366 3.22 11.89 -1.40
CA PHE A 366 3.64 13.14 -0.77
C PHE A 366 5.17 13.23 -0.77
N LEU A 367 5.72 14.39 -1.15
CA LEU A 367 7.16 14.66 -1.19
C LEU A 367 7.49 15.86 -0.30
N ALA A 368 8.48 15.73 0.58
CA ALA A 368 8.92 16.81 1.45
C ALA A 368 9.78 17.82 0.68
N LYS A 369 9.37 19.09 0.64
CA LYS A 369 10.17 20.17 0.03
C LYS A 369 11.44 20.47 0.79
N ASN A 370 11.40 20.34 2.12
CA ASN A 370 12.50 20.67 3.01
C ASN A 370 12.37 19.89 4.34
N LYS A 371 13.21 20.23 5.32
CA LYS A 371 13.22 19.56 6.63
C LYS A 371 11.90 19.72 7.42
N ASN A 372 11.18 20.82 7.24
CA ASN A 372 9.86 20.99 7.87
C ASN A 372 8.82 20.06 7.22
N GLY A 373 8.82 19.98 5.89
CA GLY A 373 8.01 19.00 5.15
C GLY A 373 8.27 17.56 5.61
N TYR A 374 9.53 17.19 5.83
CA TYR A 374 9.89 15.88 6.39
C TYR A 374 9.24 15.63 7.76
N HIS A 375 9.23 16.64 8.65
CA HIS A 375 8.58 16.52 9.94
C HIS A 375 7.06 16.37 9.82
N ASN A 376 6.43 17.06 8.87
CA ASN A 376 5.02 16.89 8.55
C ASN A 376 4.72 15.46 8.07
N LEU A 377 5.50 14.92 7.13
CA LEU A 377 5.36 13.52 6.69
C LEU A 377 5.56 12.53 7.85
N ALA A 378 6.56 12.76 8.69
CA ALA A 378 6.82 11.92 9.85
C ALA A 378 5.65 11.93 10.85
N LYS A 379 5.00 13.08 11.08
CA LYS A 379 3.81 13.18 11.93
C LYS A 379 2.60 12.47 11.30
N MET A 380 2.37 12.63 10.00
CA MET A 380 1.30 11.92 9.28
C MET A 380 1.48 10.41 9.37
N SER A 381 2.68 9.89 9.08
CA SER A 381 3.00 8.46 9.22
C SER A 381 2.85 7.96 10.65
N SER A 382 3.30 8.72 11.65
CA SER A 382 3.12 8.37 13.06
C SER A 382 1.63 8.25 13.43
N ILE A 383 0.79 9.18 12.98
CA ILE A 383 -0.66 9.15 13.23
C ILE A 383 -1.31 7.96 12.49
N ALA A 384 -0.86 7.68 11.26
CA ALA A 384 -1.35 6.57 10.47
C ALA A 384 -1.18 5.22 11.18
N TYR A 385 -0.04 5.00 11.83
CA TYR A 385 0.21 3.79 12.61
C TYR A 385 -0.42 3.79 14.01
N THR A 386 -0.39 4.91 14.72
CA THR A 386 -0.84 4.96 16.14
C THR A 386 -2.35 5.09 16.30
N LYS A 387 -3.03 5.76 15.36
CA LYS A 387 -4.47 6.05 15.42
C LYS A 387 -5.24 5.50 14.23
N GLY A 388 -4.65 5.59 13.03
CA GLY A 388 -5.33 5.26 11.78
C GLY A 388 -5.24 3.80 11.33
N PHE A 389 -4.44 2.97 12.02
CA PHE A 389 -4.12 1.63 11.55
C PHE A 389 -5.34 0.72 11.61
N TYR A 390 -5.71 0.16 10.46
CA TYR A 390 -6.70 -0.89 10.34
C TYR A 390 -6.09 -2.12 9.64
N TYR A 391 -6.29 -2.28 8.34
CA TYR A 391 -5.51 -3.23 7.54
C TYR A 391 -4.21 -2.61 7.01
N VAL A 392 -4.22 -1.30 6.82
CA VAL A 392 -3.09 -0.46 6.39
C VAL A 392 -3.03 0.78 7.30
N PRO A 393 -1.88 1.46 7.40
CA PRO A 393 -1.78 2.73 8.12
C PRO A 393 -2.46 3.86 7.33
N ARG A 394 -3.61 4.35 7.81
CA ARG A 394 -4.44 5.33 7.09
C ARG A 394 -4.42 6.71 7.74
N ILE A 395 -4.58 7.75 6.95
CA ILE A 395 -4.90 9.11 7.40
C ILE A 395 -6.16 9.61 6.69
N ASP A 396 -6.75 10.69 7.16
CA ASP A 396 -7.87 11.34 6.47
C ASP A 396 -7.50 12.76 6.04
N ARG A 397 -8.40 13.41 5.29
CA ARG A 397 -8.22 14.77 4.80
C ARG A 397 -7.96 15.79 5.91
N SER A 398 -8.50 15.60 7.11
CA SER A 398 -8.28 16.52 8.24
C SER A 398 -6.83 16.49 8.74
N ILE A 399 -6.19 15.32 8.68
CA ILE A 399 -4.76 15.17 9.00
C ILE A 399 -3.92 15.79 7.89
N VAL A 400 -4.30 15.57 6.62
CA VAL A 400 -3.61 16.15 5.46
C VAL A 400 -3.62 17.69 5.55
N GLU A 401 -4.78 18.31 5.78
CA GLU A 401 -4.93 19.76 5.93
C GLU A 401 -4.07 20.32 7.07
N ARG A 402 -3.95 19.59 8.18
CA ARG A 402 -3.14 19.99 9.34
C ARG A 402 -1.64 20.02 9.04
N TYR A 403 -1.15 19.12 8.20
CA TYR A 403 0.27 18.93 7.91
C TYR A 403 0.63 19.20 6.44
N ARG A 404 -0.14 20.07 5.76
CA ARG A 404 0.01 20.36 4.32
C ARG A 404 1.20 21.25 3.96
N GLU A 405 1.72 22.03 4.91
CA GLU A 405 2.80 22.97 4.65
C GLU A 405 4.10 22.24 4.26
N ASP A 406 4.89 22.85 3.37
CA ASP A 406 6.18 22.31 2.92
C ASP A 406 6.14 20.92 2.24
N VAL A 407 5.00 20.53 1.69
CA VAL A 407 4.80 19.24 1.02
C VAL A 407 4.26 19.42 -0.39
N ILE A 408 4.76 18.61 -1.33
CA ILE A 408 4.24 18.44 -2.70
C ILE A 408 3.42 17.16 -2.77
N VAL A 409 2.33 17.17 -3.53
CA VAL A 409 1.42 16.03 -3.70
C VAL A 409 1.30 15.64 -5.16
N LEU A 410 1.42 14.34 -5.44
CA LEU A 410 1.10 13.74 -6.73
C LEU A 410 -0.20 12.93 -6.60
N SER A 411 -1.05 12.96 -7.64
CA SER A 411 -2.38 12.33 -7.60
C SER A 411 -2.39 10.81 -7.36
N GLY A 412 -1.25 10.13 -7.50
CA GLY A 412 -1.09 8.70 -7.26
C GLY A 412 -1.27 7.85 -8.52
N ASN A 413 -1.06 6.53 -8.32
CA ASN A 413 -1.29 5.48 -9.32
C ASN A 413 -2.82 5.23 -9.55
N LEU A 414 -3.21 4.13 -10.20
CA LEU A 414 -4.63 3.77 -10.40
C LEU A 414 -5.44 3.57 -9.09
N TYR A 415 -4.78 3.42 -7.95
CA TYR A 415 -5.37 3.40 -6.61
C TYR A 415 -5.38 4.78 -5.92
N GLY A 416 -4.84 5.82 -6.55
CA GLY A 416 -4.98 7.21 -6.13
C GLY A 416 -6.42 7.71 -6.27
N GLU A 417 -6.77 8.77 -5.56
CA GLU A 417 -8.17 9.17 -5.40
C GLU A 417 -8.81 9.54 -6.75
N ILE A 418 -8.14 10.38 -7.53
CA ILE A 418 -8.67 10.87 -8.82
C ILE A 418 -8.68 9.74 -9.87
N PRO A 419 -7.55 9.02 -10.11
CA PRO A 419 -7.54 7.88 -11.04
C PRO A 419 -8.58 6.80 -10.68
N ASN A 420 -8.70 6.46 -9.40
CA ASN A 420 -9.63 5.43 -8.97
C ASN A 420 -11.09 5.85 -9.16
N LYS A 421 -11.42 7.11 -8.87
CA LYS A 421 -12.77 7.66 -9.11
C LYS A 421 -13.11 7.70 -10.60
N LEU A 422 -12.16 8.03 -11.47
CA LEU A 422 -12.37 7.93 -12.93
C LEU A 422 -12.71 6.50 -13.37
N LEU A 423 -12.00 5.51 -12.85
CA LEU A 423 -12.21 4.10 -13.20
C LEU A 423 -13.52 3.51 -12.68
N ASN A 424 -13.95 3.92 -11.48
CA ASN A 424 -14.98 3.20 -10.73
C ASN A 424 -16.26 4.01 -10.47
N MET A 425 -16.23 5.34 -10.62
CA MET A 425 -17.35 6.21 -10.24
C MET A 425 -17.77 7.16 -11.37
N GLY A 426 -16.81 7.76 -12.07
CA GLY A 426 -17.03 8.71 -13.15
C GLY A 426 -16.26 10.02 -12.97
N GLU A 427 -16.35 10.87 -14.00
CA GLU A 427 -15.56 12.10 -14.11
C GLU A 427 -15.90 13.16 -13.07
N ASN A 428 -17.20 13.35 -12.75
CA ASN A 428 -17.62 14.40 -11.80
C ASN A 428 -17.00 14.21 -10.41
N GLN A 429 -17.02 12.99 -9.88
CA GLN A 429 -16.46 12.70 -8.54
C GLN A 429 -14.94 12.79 -8.54
N ALA A 430 -14.29 12.47 -9.67
CA ALA A 430 -12.86 12.65 -9.84
C ALA A 430 -12.49 14.14 -9.92
N GLU A 431 -13.28 14.94 -10.63
CA GLU A 431 -13.12 16.39 -10.73
C GLU A 431 -13.29 17.08 -9.38
N GLU A 432 -14.30 16.68 -8.58
CA GLU A 432 -14.46 17.18 -7.21
C GLU A 432 -13.24 16.88 -6.34
N ALA A 433 -12.70 15.66 -6.44
CA ALA A 433 -11.48 15.29 -5.72
C ALA A 433 -10.28 16.12 -6.17
N LEU A 434 -10.10 16.30 -7.49
CA LEU A 434 -9.04 17.12 -8.07
C LEU A 434 -9.11 18.56 -7.56
N LEU A 435 -10.28 19.17 -7.57
CA LEU A 435 -10.48 20.53 -7.06
C LEU A 435 -10.12 20.64 -5.58
N TRP A 436 -10.48 19.65 -4.75
CA TRP A 436 -10.07 19.65 -3.35
C TRP A 436 -8.54 19.60 -3.18
N TRP A 437 -7.84 18.73 -3.91
CA TRP A 437 -6.38 18.65 -3.86
C TRP A 437 -5.72 19.94 -4.36
N LYS A 438 -6.22 20.50 -5.47
CA LYS A 438 -5.77 21.77 -6.04
C LYS A 438 -5.99 22.93 -5.08
N ASP A 439 -7.15 23.04 -4.46
CA ASP A 439 -7.45 24.13 -3.51
C ASP A 439 -6.62 24.00 -2.22
N THR A 440 -6.27 22.78 -1.83
CA THR A 440 -5.51 22.51 -0.60
C THR A 440 -4.01 22.80 -0.76
N PHE A 441 -3.41 22.44 -1.89
CA PHE A 441 -1.96 22.49 -2.15
C PHE A 441 -1.54 23.50 -3.22
N GLY A 442 -2.48 24.04 -4.00
CA GLY A 442 -2.24 25.02 -5.05
C GLY A 442 -1.18 24.54 -6.05
N PRO A 443 -0.08 25.29 -6.26
CA PRO A 443 0.96 24.95 -7.22
C PRO A 443 1.82 23.74 -6.80
N ASP A 444 1.63 23.21 -5.60
CA ASP A 444 2.33 22.03 -5.10
C ASP A 444 1.53 20.73 -5.31
N PHE A 445 0.42 20.79 -6.06
CA PHE A 445 -0.33 19.63 -6.53
C PHE A 445 -0.08 19.35 -8.00
N TYR A 446 0.21 18.09 -8.32
CA TYR A 446 0.46 17.63 -9.68
C TYR A 446 -0.36 16.37 -9.99
N ILE A 447 -0.84 16.27 -11.23
CA ILE A 447 -1.45 15.05 -11.74
C ILE A 447 -0.33 14.09 -12.18
N GLU A 448 -0.33 12.90 -11.60
CA GLU A 448 0.64 11.85 -11.88
C GLU A 448 0.15 10.98 -13.05
N LEU A 449 1.02 10.77 -14.04
CA LEU A 449 0.75 9.94 -15.20
C LEU A 449 1.75 8.78 -15.29
N MET A 450 1.23 7.58 -15.52
CA MET A 450 2.01 6.35 -15.69
C MET A 450 1.63 5.67 -17.00
N ARG A 451 2.60 5.03 -17.66
CA ARG A 451 2.39 4.34 -18.94
C ARG A 451 3.11 3.00 -18.94
N HIS A 452 2.48 1.99 -18.36
CA HIS A 452 2.94 0.60 -18.34
C HIS A 452 2.34 -0.22 -19.49
N GLY A 453 1.66 0.42 -20.44
CA GLY A 453 1.02 -0.26 -21.59
C GLY A 453 -0.24 -1.02 -21.20
N GLN A 454 -1.04 -0.44 -20.30
CA GLN A 454 -2.29 -1.02 -19.81
C GLN A 454 -3.48 -0.19 -20.28
N GLU A 455 -4.58 -0.86 -20.63
CA GLU A 455 -5.77 -0.18 -21.15
C GLU A 455 -6.45 0.72 -20.11
N ASP A 456 -6.45 0.32 -18.83
CA ASP A 456 -6.98 1.15 -17.73
C ASP A 456 -6.18 2.44 -17.58
N GLU A 457 -4.84 2.37 -17.62
CA GLU A 457 -3.97 3.55 -17.60
C GLU A 457 -4.21 4.45 -18.81
N ASP A 458 -4.27 3.90 -20.02
CA ASP A 458 -4.46 4.70 -21.24
C ASP A 458 -5.79 5.48 -21.18
N ARG A 459 -6.86 4.85 -20.70
CA ARG A 459 -8.18 5.47 -20.53
C ARG A 459 -8.19 6.55 -19.44
N VAL A 460 -7.60 6.23 -18.29
CA VAL A 460 -7.51 7.17 -17.16
C VAL A 460 -6.65 8.36 -17.53
N ASN A 461 -5.50 8.15 -18.18
CA ASN A 461 -4.59 9.20 -18.59
C ASN A 461 -5.26 10.20 -19.53
N GLN A 462 -6.08 9.76 -20.49
CA GLN A 462 -6.83 10.67 -21.36
C GLN A 462 -7.72 11.62 -20.54
N SER A 463 -8.46 11.07 -19.57
CA SER A 463 -9.34 11.87 -18.70
C SER A 463 -8.56 12.76 -17.74
N LEU A 464 -7.44 12.25 -17.18
CA LEU A 464 -6.55 13.01 -16.31
C LEU A 464 -5.93 14.20 -17.03
N ILE A 465 -5.48 14.04 -18.28
CA ILE A 465 -4.91 15.12 -19.09
C ILE A 465 -5.98 16.18 -19.37
N ALA A 466 -7.17 15.78 -19.80
CA ALA A 466 -8.28 16.71 -20.04
C ALA A 466 -8.67 17.50 -18.77
N LEU A 467 -8.71 16.83 -17.62
CA LEU A 467 -8.96 17.48 -16.34
C LEU A 467 -7.82 18.41 -15.91
N ALA A 468 -6.56 18.03 -16.16
CA ALA A 468 -5.39 18.87 -15.91
C ALA A 468 -5.47 20.18 -16.71
N GLU A 469 -5.78 20.09 -18.01
CA GLU A 469 -5.94 21.24 -18.90
C GLU A 469 -7.12 22.12 -18.49
N LYS A 470 -8.28 21.50 -18.21
CA LYS A 470 -9.50 22.20 -17.78
C LYS A 470 -9.27 23.04 -16.52
N HIS A 471 -8.46 22.52 -15.59
CA HIS A 471 -8.23 23.11 -14.28
C HIS A 471 -6.86 23.73 -14.11
N ASP A 472 -6.04 23.88 -15.16
CA ASP A 472 -4.70 24.44 -15.05
C ASP A 472 -3.86 23.76 -13.94
N VAL A 473 -3.85 22.43 -13.95
CA VAL A 473 -3.02 21.60 -13.06
C VAL A 473 -1.94 20.92 -13.88
N LYS A 474 -0.69 21.00 -13.42
CA LYS A 474 0.45 20.41 -14.13
C LYS A 474 0.46 18.90 -14.01
N VAL A 475 0.88 18.25 -15.09
CA VAL A 475 1.09 16.80 -15.16
C VAL A 475 2.56 16.44 -14.95
N VAL A 476 2.84 15.28 -14.37
CA VAL A 476 4.18 14.72 -14.21
C VAL A 476 4.22 13.23 -14.51
N ALA A 477 5.27 12.77 -15.16
CA ALA A 477 5.49 11.37 -15.50
C ALA A 477 6.22 10.62 -14.38
N THR A 478 5.70 9.47 -13.97
CA THR A 478 6.35 8.54 -13.04
C THR A 478 6.16 7.09 -13.52
N ASN A 479 6.77 6.12 -12.82
CA ASN A 479 6.70 4.70 -13.19
C ASN A 479 6.49 3.76 -11.99
N ASN A 480 6.12 4.27 -10.81
CA ASN A 480 5.77 3.49 -9.61
C ASN A 480 6.64 2.23 -9.40
N THR A 481 7.92 2.42 -9.11
CA THR A 481 8.92 1.35 -9.27
C THR A 481 9.04 0.44 -8.04
N TYR A 482 9.16 -0.88 -8.26
CA TYR A 482 9.26 -1.90 -7.20
C TYR A 482 10.49 -2.81 -7.31
N TYR A 483 11.21 -2.75 -8.43
CA TYR A 483 12.44 -3.48 -8.69
C TYR A 483 13.37 -2.68 -9.60
N ILE A 484 14.69 -2.94 -9.57
CA ILE A 484 15.65 -2.16 -10.36
C ILE A 484 15.61 -2.57 -11.82
N ASN A 485 15.75 -3.86 -12.11
CA ASN A 485 15.84 -4.36 -13.48
C ASN A 485 14.55 -5.05 -13.88
N LYS A 486 14.17 -4.96 -15.16
CA LYS A 486 13.02 -5.67 -15.70
C LYS A 486 13.05 -7.20 -15.44
N ALA A 487 14.25 -7.79 -15.44
CA ALA A 487 14.44 -9.21 -15.15
C ALA A 487 14.06 -9.62 -13.71
N ASP A 488 13.97 -8.67 -12.79
CA ASP A 488 13.64 -8.90 -11.38
C ASP A 488 12.12 -8.99 -11.14
N ALA A 489 11.29 -8.78 -12.16
CA ALA A 489 9.83 -8.81 -12.07
C ALA A 489 9.28 -10.15 -11.53
N HIS A 490 9.90 -11.26 -11.92
CA HIS A 490 9.51 -12.59 -11.44
C HIS A 490 9.80 -12.78 -9.94
N ALA A 491 10.97 -12.33 -9.48
CA ALA A 491 11.30 -12.34 -8.05
C ALA A 491 10.31 -11.49 -7.26
N HIS A 492 9.98 -10.31 -7.79
CA HIS A 492 8.99 -9.43 -7.19
C HIS A 492 7.59 -10.07 -7.10
N ASP A 493 7.11 -10.77 -8.15
CA ASP A 493 5.81 -11.47 -8.10
C ASP A 493 5.79 -12.57 -7.02
N ILE A 494 6.92 -13.27 -6.83
CA ILE A 494 7.10 -14.22 -5.72
C ILE A 494 7.04 -13.50 -4.38
N LEU A 495 7.69 -12.34 -4.24
CA LEU A 495 7.67 -11.56 -2.99
C LEU A 495 6.25 -11.15 -2.60
N LEU A 496 5.43 -10.71 -3.57
CA LEU A 496 4.01 -10.42 -3.34
C LEU A 496 3.22 -11.65 -2.88
N CYS A 497 3.50 -12.82 -3.45
CA CYS A 497 2.90 -14.08 -3.00
C CYS A 497 3.34 -14.44 -1.56
N VAL A 498 4.60 -14.17 -1.18
CA VAL A 498 5.08 -14.35 0.20
C VAL A 498 4.32 -13.46 1.16
N LYS A 499 4.06 -12.20 0.78
CA LYS A 499 3.29 -11.24 1.57
C LYS A 499 1.86 -11.73 1.85
N ASP A 500 1.18 -12.17 0.81
CA ASP A 500 -0.24 -12.52 0.88
C ASP A 500 -0.48 -13.98 1.31
N GLY A 501 0.59 -14.79 1.39
CA GLY A 501 0.50 -16.20 1.76
C GLY A 501 -0.08 -17.08 0.65
N GLU A 502 0.05 -16.65 -0.61
CA GLU A 502 -0.51 -17.30 -1.79
C GLU A 502 0.54 -18.10 -2.57
N LYS A 503 0.09 -19.04 -3.40
CA LYS A 503 0.96 -19.76 -4.34
C LYS A 503 1.11 -18.97 -5.64
N LEU A 504 2.26 -19.09 -6.31
CA LEU A 504 2.47 -18.42 -7.60
C LEU A 504 1.48 -18.91 -8.68
N THR A 505 1.08 -20.19 -8.58
CA THR A 505 0.11 -20.86 -9.47
C THR A 505 -1.32 -20.38 -9.28
N THR A 506 -1.65 -19.69 -8.17
CA THR A 506 -2.94 -19.02 -8.01
C THR A 506 -3.07 -17.94 -9.10
N PRO A 507 -4.18 -17.88 -9.86
CA PRO A 507 -4.33 -16.90 -10.94
C PRO A 507 -4.39 -15.47 -10.38
N LYS A 508 -3.80 -14.52 -11.11
CA LYS A 508 -3.88 -13.08 -10.78
C LYS A 508 -5.31 -12.59 -11.02
N GLY A 509 -5.87 -11.81 -10.09
CA GLY A 509 -7.21 -11.26 -10.21
C GLY A 509 -7.75 -10.66 -8.91
N ARG A 510 -9.05 -10.36 -8.86
CA ARG A 510 -9.72 -9.79 -7.70
C ARG A 510 -10.73 -10.79 -7.12
N GLY A 511 -10.80 -10.89 -5.79
CA GLY A 511 -11.80 -11.70 -5.09
C GLY A 511 -11.35 -13.12 -4.75
N ARG A 512 -12.31 -13.99 -4.41
CA ARG A 512 -12.04 -15.34 -3.89
C ARG A 512 -11.45 -16.23 -4.99
N GLY A 513 -10.32 -16.88 -4.70
CA GLY A 513 -9.64 -17.79 -5.63
C GLY A 513 -8.62 -17.11 -6.55
N PHE A 514 -8.39 -15.81 -6.39
CA PHE A 514 -7.37 -15.05 -7.09
C PHE A 514 -6.35 -14.47 -6.11
N ARG A 515 -5.12 -14.26 -6.58
CA ARG A 515 -4.06 -13.56 -5.84
C ARG A 515 -3.81 -12.17 -6.40
N PHE A 516 -3.20 -11.33 -5.59
CA PHE A 516 -2.62 -10.09 -6.06
C PHE A 516 -1.33 -10.34 -6.88
N GLY A 517 -1.08 -9.47 -7.83
CA GLY A 517 0.12 -9.46 -8.66
C GLY A 517 0.05 -8.28 -9.62
N LEU A 518 1.22 -7.75 -10.02
CA LEU A 518 1.25 -6.68 -11.01
C LEU A 518 0.77 -7.20 -12.38
N PRO A 519 0.07 -6.39 -13.18
CA PRO A 519 -0.49 -6.81 -14.47
C PRO A 519 0.57 -7.17 -15.52
N ASN A 520 1.76 -6.57 -15.45
CA ASN A 520 2.89 -6.85 -16.32
C ASN A 520 4.25 -6.50 -15.65
N ASP A 521 5.34 -6.55 -16.41
CA ASP A 521 6.72 -6.44 -15.93
C ASP A 521 7.33 -5.03 -16.10
N GLU A 522 6.51 -3.98 -16.26
CA GLU A 522 6.98 -2.62 -16.60
C GLU A 522 7.32 -1.73 -15.38
N TYR A 523 7.27 -2.27 -14.16
CA TYR A 523 7.41 -1.54 -12.89
C TYR A 523 8.86 -1.48 -12.37
N TYR A 524 9.82 -1.48 -13.30
CA TYR A 524 11.25 -1.38 -12.99
C TYR A 524 11.75 0.07 -13.02
N PHE A 525 12.97 0.29 -12.54
CA PHE A 525 13.62 1.61 -12.56
C PHE A 525 14.11 1.94 -13.99
N LYS A 526 13.18 2.41 -14.85
CA LYS A 526 13.45 2.78 -16.25
C LYS A 526 14.51 3.87 -16.36
N SER A 527 15.29 3.82 -17.44
CA SER A 527 16.19 4.91 -17.81
C SER A 527 15.41 6.16 -18.22
N GLY A 528 16.06 7.33 -18.15
CA GLY A 528 15.44 8.58 -18.60
C GLY A 528 15.02 8.56 -20.07
N GLU A 529 15.77 7.87 -20.93
CA GLU A 529 15.45 7.74 -22.36
C GLU A 529 14.21 6.89 -22.61
N GLU A 530 14.02 5.80 -21.86
CA GLU A 530 12.81 4.98 -21.92
C GLU A 530 11.58 5.80 -21.49
N MET A 531 11.70 6.58 -20.41
CA MET A 531 10.63 7.45 -19.94
C MET A 531 10.29 8.56 -20.94
N LYS A 532 11.30 9.29 -21.45
CA LYS A 532 11.10 10.32 -22.48
C LYS A 532 10.44 9.76 -23.74
N LYS A 533 10.82 8.55 -24.17
CA LYS A 533 10.20 7.88 -25.31
C LYS A 533 8.72 7.61 -25.08
N GLY A 534 8.35 7.20 -23.86
CA GLY A 534 6.96 6.92 -23.47
C GLY A 534 6.05 8.14 -23.41
N PHE A 535 6.59 9.35 -23.32
CA PHE A 535 5.85 10.61 -23.17
C PHE A 535 6.15 11.63 -24.30
N ALA A 536 6.58 11.17 -25.48
CA ALA A 536 6.97 12.07 -26.59
C ALA A 536 5.81 12.94 -27.13
N ASP A 537 4.58 12.49 -26.99
CA ASP A 537 3.34 13.19 -27.28
C ASP A 537 2.96 14.22 -26.20
N LEU A 538 3.49 14.10 -24.99
CA LEU A 538 3.18 14.95 -23.83
C LEU A 538 4.47 15.38 -23.11
N PRO A 539 5.29 16.26 -23.71
CA PRO A 539 6.60 16.63 -23.17
C PRO A 539 6.52 17.30 -21.80
N ASP A 540 5.43 18.03 -21.51
CA ASP A 540 5.22 18.73 -20.24
C ASP A 540 5.27 17.79 -19.04
N ALA A 541 4.83 16.53 -19.19
CA ALA A 541 4.91 15.53 -18.12
C ALA A 541 6.37 15.23 -17.71
N ILE A 542 7.33 15.38 -18.62
CA ILE A 542 8.76 15.24 -18.32
C ILE A 542 9.34 16.58 -17.85
N LEU A 543 9.01 17.68 -18.52
CA LEU A 543 9.57 19.01 -18.22
C LEU A 543 9.20 19.50 -16.81
N ASN A 544 7.97 19.26 -16.38
CA ASN A 544 7.48 19.68 -15.05
C ASN A 544 8.19 18.99 -13.88
N ILE A 545 8.88 17.87 -14.11
CA ILE A 545 9.67 17.18 -13.08
C ILE A 545 10.79 18.09 -12.56
N GLN A 546 11.41 18.89 -13.44
CA GLN A 546 12.47 19.81 -13.05
C GLN A 546 11.97 20.85 -12.04
N GLU A 547 10.74 21.34 -12.19
CA GLU A 547 10.13 22.26 -11.24
C GLU A 547 9.97 21.64 -9.85
N ILE A 548 9.54 20.38 -9.77
CA ILE A 548 9.47 19.66 -8.49
C ILE A 548 10.86 19.58 -7.88
N VAL A 549 11.87 19.18 -8.66
CA VAL A 549 13.26 19.06 -8.19
C VAL A 549 13.79 20.40 -7.70
N ASP A 550 13.47 21.51 -8.37
CA ASP A 550 13.91 22.86 -8.02
C ASP A 550 13.29 23.35 -6.70
N LYS A 551 12.07 22.92 -6.38
CA LYS A 551 11.40 23.19 -5.10
C LYS A 551 12.00 22.43 -3.91
N ILE A 552 12.80 21.39 -4.14
CA ILE A 552 13.41 20.59 -3.07
C ILE A 552 14.71 21.22 -2.56
N GLU A 553 14.75 21.46 -1.26
CA GLU A 553 15.95 21.80 -0.48
C GLU A 553 16.56 20.52 0.13
N PRO A 554 17.82 20.16 -0.19
CA PRO A 554 18.50 19.04 0.45
C PRO A 554 18.75 19.30 1.95
N TYR A 555 18.51 18.31 2.80
CA TYR A 555 18.78 18.40 4.23
C TYR A 555 19.43 17.13 4.81
N SER A 556 20.10 17.30 5.94
CA SER A 556 20.65 16.20 6.74
C SER A 556 19.68 15.76 7.83
N LEU A 557 19.58 14.44 8.01
CA LEU A 557 18.85 13.81 9.12
C LEU A 557 19.77 13.38 10.26
N TYR A 558 21.09 13.61 10.15
CA TYR A 558 21.99 13.50 11.29
C TYR A 558 21.62 14.56 12.34
N ARG A 559 21.65 14.16 13.61
CA ARG A 559 21.39 15.03 14.75
C ARG A 559 22.48 14.86 15.79
N ASP A 560 22.74 15.94 16.52
CA ASP A 560 23.53 15.89 17.73
C ASP A 560 22.79 15.09 18.81
N VAL A 561 23.53 14.63 19.81
CA VAL A 561 22.97 13.89 20.95
C VAL A 561 22.02 14.79 21.71
N LEU A 562 20.75 14.42 21.75
CA LEU A 562 19.72 15.07 22.55
C LEU A 562 19.50 14.25 23.83
N LEU A 563 19.81 14.84 24.98
CA LEU A 563 19.52 14.24 26.28
C LEU A 563 18.25 14.87 26.86
N PRO A 564 17.35 14.08 27.47
CA PRO A 564 16.25 14.62 28.25
C PRO A 564 16.77 15.54 29.35
N LYS A 565 16.05 16.62 29.63
CA LYS A 565 16.35 17.48 30.77
C LYS A 565 15.98 16.75 32.06
N PHE A 566 16.92 16.62 32.99
CA PHE A 566 16.64 16.05 34.31
C PHE A 566 16.23 17.15 35.29
N GLU A 567 15.15 16.93 36.04
CA GLU A 567 14.71 17.86 37.08
C GLU A 567 15.61 17.76 38.31
N ILE A 568 16.31 18.85 38.62
CA ILE A 568 17.19 18.95 39.81
C ILE A 568 16.57 19.86 40.88
N PRO A 569 16.80 19.58 42.18
CA PRO A 569 16.28 20.41 43.27
C PRO A 569 16.75 21.87 43.18
N GLU A 570 15.93 22.81 43.66
CA GLU A 570 16.16 24.26 43.52
C GLU A 570 17.50 24.70 44.10
N GLU A 571 17.96 24.09 45.20
CA GLU A 571 19.22 24.41 45.86
C GLU A 571 20.48 24.09 45.02
N PHE A 572 20.34 23.22 44.01
CA PHE A 572 21.42 22.88 43.08
C PHE A 572 21.33 23.63 41.76
N GLN A 573 20.22 24.33 41.48
CA GLN A 573 20.07 25.09 40.25
C GLN A 573 21.03 26.28 40.22
N VAL A 574 21.57 26.56 39.03
CA VAL A 574 22.49 27.67 38.77
C VAL A 574 21.79 28.59 37.78
N ALA A 575 21.69 29.88 38.10
CA ALA A 575 20.90 30.83 37.30
C ALA A 575 21.48 30.98 35.89
N GLU A 576 22.81 30.98 35.80
CA GLU A 576 23.60 31.12 34.58
C GLU A 576 23.33 30.00 33.57
N ASP A 577 22.94 28.80 34.03
CA ASP A 577 22.60 27.68 33.15
C ASP A 577 21.35 27.97 32.30
N LYS A 578 20.47 28.88 32.74
CA LYS A 578 19.31 29.32 31.94
C LYS A 578 19.72 30.24 30.78
N ASP A 579 20.85 30.93 30.91
CA ASP A 579 21.31 31.92 29.95
C ASP A 579 22.22 31.31 28.88
N ASP A 580 23.10 30.37 29.25
CA ASP A 580 24.09 29.76 28.35
C ASP A 580 23.86 28.26 28.06
N GLY A 581 22.85 27.63 28.67
CA GLY A 581 22.58 26.20 28.50
C GLY A 581 23.60 25.28 29.18
N GLY A 582 24.38 25.80 30.12
CA GLY A 582 25.35 25.06 30.91
C GLY A 582 24.72 23.95 31.76
N LYS A 583 25.57 23.03 32.23
CA LYS A 583 25.18 21.88 33.06
C LYS A 583 25.72 21.97 34.50
N ARG A 584 26.00 23.18 34.99
CA ARG A 584 26.64 23.41 36.30
C ARG A 584 25.77 22.90 37.44
N GLY A 585 24.45 23.08 37.35
CA GLY A 585 23.51 22.56 38.33
C GLY A 585 23.45 21.03 38.35
N GLU A 586 23.41 20.40 37.18
CA GLU A 586 23.45 18.93 37.06
C GLU A 586 24.76 18.37 37.64
N ASN A 587 25.90 19.00 37.37
CA ASN A 587 27.21 18.62 37.94
C ASN A 587 27.21 18.71 39.47
N LYS A 588 26.69 19.81 40.05
CA LYS A 588 26.60 19.99 41.51
C LYS A 588 25.73 18.91 42.15
N TYR A 589 24.58 18.63 41.56
CA TYR A 589 23.66 17.62 42.07
C TYR A 589 24.22 16.20 41.94
N LEU A 590 24.83 15.88 40.80
CA LEU A 590 25.52 14.61 40.58
C LEU A 590 26.61 14.40 41.64
N ARG A 591 27.48 15.41 41.85
CA ARG A 591 28.53 15.36 42.87
C ARG A 591 27.94 15.12 44.26
N HIS A 592 26.86 15.82 44.62
CA HIS A 592 26.17 15.61 45.90
C HIS A 592 25.70 14.16 46.07
N LEU A 593 24.98 13.61 45.08
CA LEU A 593 24.49 12.24 45.11
C LEU A 593 25.62 11.21 45.16
N THR A 594 26.72 11.44 44.42
CA THR A 594 27.90 10.58 44.45
C THR A 594 28.50 10.48 45.84
N TYR A 595 28.70 11.61 46.53
CA TYR A 595 29.28 11.60 47.88
C TYR A 595 28.32 11.04 48.94
N GLU A 596 27.01 11.28 48.83
CA GLU A 596 26.01 10.63 49.67
C GLU A 596 25.97 9.11 49.45
N GLY A 597 26.15 8.67 48.21
CA GLY A 597 26.33 7.27 47.85
C GLY A 597 27.61 6.66 48.43
N ALA A 598 28.72 7.37 48.31
CA ALA A 598 30.03 6.95 48.83
C ALA A 598 29.98 6.70 50.35
N LYS A 599 29.31 7.58 51.12
CA LYS A 599 29.09 7.41 52.57
C LYS A 599 28.31 6.14 52.92
N LYS A 600 27.47 5.64 52.01
CA LYS A 600 26.67 4.40 52.21
C LYS A 600 27.42 3.15 51.79
N ARG A 601 28.30 3.26 50.79
CA ARG A 601 28.99 2.12 50.15
C ARG A 601 30.35 1.83 50.75
N TYR A 602 31.06 2.86 51.22
CA TYR A 602 32.39 2.76 51.82
C TYR A 602 32.29 3.01 53.33
N ALA A 603 32.99 2.20 54.13
CA ALA A 603 33.06 2.39 55.58
C ALA A 603 33.79 3.70 55.95
N GLU A 604 34.84 4.03 55.20
CA GLU A 604 35.59 5.28 55.30
C GLU A 604 35.98 5.75 53.90
N ILE A 605 35.89 7.05 53.64
CA ILE A 605 36.31 7.66 52.36
C ILE A 605 37.78 8.06 52.48
N THR A 606 38.67 7.12 52.11
CA THR A 606 40.12 7.33 52.05
C THR A 606 40.50 8.35 50.97
N ASP A 607 41.73 8.84 50.99
CA ASP A 607 42.23 9.78 49.98
C ASP A 607 42.22 9.15 48.58
N GLU A 608 42.55 7.86 48.44
CA GLU A 608 42.48 7.11 47.17
C GLU A 608 41.05 7.09 46.59
N ILE A 609 40.03 6.82 47.43
CA ILE A 609 38.63 6.82 46.99
C ILE A 609 38.21 8.24 46.59
N ARG A 610 38.60 9.26 47.37
CA ARG A 610 38.27 10.66 47.09
C ARG A 610 38.88 11.13 45.77
N GLU A 611 40.17 10.86 45.56
CA GLU A 611 40.87 11.19 44.32
C GLU A 611 40.22 10.53 43.10
N ARG A 612 39.85 9.24 43.22
CA ARG A 612 39.14 8.53 42.14
C ARG A 612 37.78 9.16 41.83
N LEU A 613 36.96 9.44 42.85
CA LEU A 613 35.64 10.03 42.65
C LEU A 613 35.71 11.44 42.05
N ASP A 614 36.61 12.30 42.54
CA ASP A 614 36.75 13.66 42.03
C ASP A 614 37.32 13.65 40.58
N PHE A 615 38.23 12.73 40.25
CA PHE A 615 38.73 12.54 38.87
C PHE A 615 37.61 12.13 37.89
N GLU A 616 36.78 11.15 38.28
CA GLU A 616 35.66 10.70 37.45
C GLU A 616 34.61 11.80 37.27
N LEU A 617 34.23 12.50 38.34
CA LEU A 617 33.29 13.62 38.30
C LEU A 617 33.78 14.76 37.39
N ALA A 618 35.06 15.13 37.48
CA ALA A 618 35.65 16.14 36.60
C ALA A 618 35.63 15.71 35.13
N THR A 619 35.82 14.42 34.86
CA THR A 619 35.74 13.87 33.50
C THR A 619 34.30 13.86 32.97
N ILE A 620 33.31 13.51 33.79
CA ILE A 620 31.89 13.57 33.43
C ILE A 620 31.45 15.02 33.15
N GLU A 621 31.92 15.97 33.97
CA GLU A 621 31.68 17.39 33.76
C GLU A 621 32.26 17.87 32.42
N ARG A 622 33.52 17.55 32.13
CA ARG A 622 34.18 17.96 30.87
C ARG A 622 33.55 17.32 29.63
N THR A 623 33.09 16.07 29.73
CA THR A 623 32.43 15.38 28.61
C THR A 623 30.98 15.82 28.43
N GLY A 624 30.39 16.50 29.43
CA GLY A 624 29.05 17.09 29.33
C GLY A 624 27.91 16.08 29.50
N TYR A 625 28.12 14.96 30.20
CA TYR A 625 27.09 13.94 30.41
C TYR A 625 26.52 13.80 31.84
N PRO A 626 26.48 14.84 32.72
CA PRO A 626 25.97 14.67 34.08
C PRO A 626 24.48 14.29 34.12
N GLY A 627 23.64 14.93 33.31
CA GLY A 627 22.22 14.58 33.18
C GLY A 627 21.98 13.12 32.78
N TYR A 628 22.86 12.51 31.97
CA TYR A 628 22.73 11.09 31.60
C TYR A 628 22.91 10.17 32.81
N PHE A 629 23.90 10.44 33.68
CA PHE A 629 24.07 9.68 34.93
C PHE A 629 22.89 9.88 35.89
N LEU A 630 22.34 11.10 35.96
CA LEU A 630 21.18 11.40 36.81
C LEU A 630 19.92 10.64 36.34
N ILE A 631 19.63 10.67 35.04
CA ILE A 631 18.52 9.92 34.43
C ILE A 631 18.66 8.43 34.76
N VAL A 632 19.87 7.89 34.54
CA VAL A 632 20.14 6.46 34.72
C VAL A 632 20.04 6.04 36.19
N GLN A 633 20.63 6.80 37.11
CA GLN A 633 20.53 6.55 38.54
C GLN A 633 19.07 6.56 39.03
N ASP A 634 18.27 7.50 38.51
CA ASP A 634 16.90 7.74 38.94
C ASP A 634 15.98 6.55 38.65
N PHE A 635 15.90 6.08 37.40
CA PHE A 635 15.02 4.95 37.09
C PHE A 635 15.52 3.64 37.70
N ILE A 636 16.82 3.48 37.96
CA ILE A 636 17.35 2.34 38.72
C ILE A 636 16.91 2.42 40.19
N ALA A 637 16.98 3.58 40.81
CA ALA A 637 16.53 3.78 42.19
C ALA A 637 15.01 3.54 42.30
N ALA A 638 14.24 4.05 41.34
CA ALA A 638 12.81 3.79 41.23
C ALA A 638 12.54 2.28 41.07
N ALA A 639 13.28 1.58 40.20
CA ALA A 639 13.16 0.13 40.00
C ALA A 639 13.33 -0.62 41.32
N ARG A 640 14.39 -0.34 42.09
CA ARG A 640 14.62 -0.98 43.38
C ARG A 640 13.53 -0.67 44.40
N ASN A 641 13.04 0.58 44.44
CA ASN A 641 11.94 0.98 45.31
C ASN A 641 10.61 0.29 44.96
N MET A 642 10.42 -0.06 43.69
CA MET A 642 9.27 -0.85 43.20
C MET A 642 9.45 -2.36 43.41
N GLY A 643 10.56 -2.80 44.02
CA GLY A 643 10.88 -4.22 44.20
C GLY A 643 11.29 -4.93 42.91
N VAL A 644 11.76 -4.19 41.90
CA VAL A 644 12.37 -4.76 40.68
C VAL A 644 13.83 -5.07 40.98
N SER A 645 14.26 -6.29 40.66
CA SER A 645 15.66 -6.70 40.76
C SER A 645 16.47 -6.06 39.63
N VAL A 646 17.58 -5.43 40.00
CA VAL A 646 18.52 -4.79 39.07
C VAL A 646 19.84 -5.54 39.13
N GLY A 647 20.38 -5.90 37.97
CA GLY A 647 21.67 -6.57 37.85
C GLY A 647 22.82 -5.75 38.46
N PRO A 648 23.99 -6.37 38.70
CA PRO A 648 25.15 -5.70 39.28
C PRO A 648 25.82 -4.66 38.34
N GLY A 649 25.32 -4.52 37.11
CA GLY A 649 25.91 -3.71 36.04
C GLY A 649 26.69 -4.59 35.05
N ARG A 650 26.66 -4.21 33.78
CA ARG A 650 27.35 -4.90 32.67
C ARG A 650 28.15 -3.92 31.82
N GLY A 651 29.04 -4.47 30.99
CA GLY A 651 29.87 -3.67 30.09
C GLY A 651 30.89 -2.81 30.84
N SER A 652 31.27 -1.68 30.24
CA SER A 652 32.31 -0.80 30.77
C SER A 652 31.83 0.05 31.96
N ALA A 653 30.52 0.26 32.12
CA ALA A 653 29.96 1.05 33.23
C ALA A 653 30.41 0.57 34.63
N ALA A 654 30.69 -0.74 34.78
CA ALA A 654 31.21 -1.32 36.01
C ALA A 654 32.57 -0.76 36.46
N GLY A 655 33.34 -0.11 35.57
CA GLY A 655 34.62 0.52 35.90
C GLY A 655 34.51 1.90 36.55
N SER A 656 33.30 2.46 36.73
CA SER A 656 33.10 3.79 37.31
C SER A 656 32.74 3.73 38.79
N ALA A 657 33.56 4.37 39.63
CA ALA A 657 33.31 4.55 41.06
C ALA A 657 32.10 5.49 41.29
N VAL A 658 31.89 6.46 40.41
CA VAL A 658 30.70 7.31 40.41
C VAL A 658 29.44 6.46 40.17
N ALA A 659 29.44 5.58 39.17
CA ALA A 659 28.32 4.68 38.88
C ALA A 659 28.03 3.74 40.06
N TYR A 660 29.06 3.22 40.73
CA TYR A 660 28.92 2.38 41.92
C TYR A 660 28.29 3.14 43.10
N CYS A 661 28.76 4.37 43.37
CA CYS A 661 28.23 5.21 44.45
C CYS A 661 26.76 5.60 44.23
N LEU A 662 26.40 5.91 42.98
CA LEU A 662 25.01 6.19 42.58
C LEU A 662 24.12 4.93 42.59
N GLY A 663 24.71 3.74 42.75
CA GLY A 663 24.02 2.47 42.67
C GLY A 663 23.60 2.10 41.25
N ILE A 664 24.18 2.72 40.22
CA ILE A 664 24.01 2.28 38.83
C ILE A 664 24.63 0.89 38.66
N THR A 665 25.81 0.69 39.25
CA THR A 665 26.48 -0.61 39.34
C THR A 665 26.53 -1.05 40.81
N ASN A 666 26.83 -2.33 41.03
CA ASN A 666 26.92 -2.92 42.37
C ASN A 666 28.24 -3.67 42.59
N ILE A 667 29.25 -3.39 41.77
CA ILE A 667 30.62 -3.92 41.87
C ILE A 667 31.53 -2.74 42.19
N ASP A 668 32.38 -2.87 43.22
CA ASP A 668 33.32 -1.84 43.61
C ASP A 668 34.54 -1.82 42.65
N PRO A 669 34.69 -0.80 41.80
CA PRO A 669 35.75 -0.77 40.81
C PRO A 669 37.13 -0.58 41.41
N ILE A 670 37.24 0.02 42.60
CA ILE A 670 38.53 0.26 43.26
C ILE A 670 39.06 -1.07 43.83
N ALA A 671 38.19 -1.84 44.50
CA ALA A 671 38.56 -3.14 45.07
C ALA A 671 39.00 -4.17 44.02
N TYR A 672 38.47 -4.08 42.79
CA TYR A 672 38.74 -5.03 41.70
C TYR A 672 39.63 -4.44 40.59
N ASP A 673 40.24 -3.27 40.81
CA ASP A 673 41.13 -2.59 39.87
C ASP A 673 40.52 -2.42 38.45
N LEU A 674 39.24 -2.02 38.40
CA LEU A 674 38.53 -1.77 37.16
C LEU A 674 38.80 -0.34 36.67
N LEU A 675 39.09 -0.22 35.37
CA LEU A 675 39.52 1.03 34.74
C LEU A 675 38.33 1.90 34.30
N PHE A 676 38.30 3.16 34.74
CA PHE A 676 37.27 4.13 34.37
C PHE A 676 37.41 4.59 32.92
N GLU A 677 38.64 4.72 32.42
CA GLU A 677 38.97 5.23 31.09
C GLU A 677 38.46 4.31 29.97
N ARG A 678 38.21 3.03 30.30
CA ARG A 678 37.55 2.08 29.40
C ARG A 678 36.06 2.40 29.23
N PHE A 679 35.45 3.04 30.22
CA PHE A 679 34.07 3.50 30.18
C PHE A 679 33.95 4.88 29.54
N LEU A 680 34.69 5.85 30.06
CA LEU A 680 34.65 7.22 29.59
C LEU A 680 36.08 7.72 29.36
N ASN A 681 36.45 7.84 28.09
CA ASN A 681 37.80 8.25 27.74
C ASN A 681 37.92 9.80 27.81
N PRO A 682 38.85 10.35 28.62
CA PRO A 682 39.04 11.78 28.75
C PRO A 682 39.50 12.49 27.47
N ASP A 683 40.19 11.78 26.57
CA ASP A 683 40.78 12.31 25.34
C ASP A 683 39.85 12.15 24.12
N ARG A 684 38.76 11.39 24.27
CA ARG A 684 37.75 11.16 23.23
C ARG A 684 36.35 11.34 23.79
N ILE A 685 35.76 12.50 23.52
CA ILE A 685 34.38 12.79 23.90
C ILE A 685 33.43 11.96 23.01
N SER A 686 32.93 10.86 23.55
CA SER A 686 31.87 10.04 22.97
C SER A 686 30.81 9.76 24.03
N MET A 687 29.55 9.66 23.61
CA MET A 687 28.45 9.31 24.53
C MET A 687 28.72 7.93 25.15
N PRO A 688 28.73 7.82 26.50
CA PRO A 688 28.87 6.53 27.16
C PRO A 688 27.58 5.71 27.01
N ASP A 689 27.72 4.38 26.96
CA ASP A 689 26.61 3.44 26.87
C ASP A 689 26.47 2.70 28.21
N ILE A 690 25.33 2.89 28.89
CA ILE A 690 25.01 2.24 30.17
C ILE A 690 23.84 1.27 29.97
N ASP A 691 24.20 0.01 29.71
CA ASP A 691 23.25 -1.11 29.67
C ASP A 691 22.86 -1.57 31.08
N ILE A 692 21.57 -1.78 31.32
CA ILE A 692 21.05 -2.22 32.62
C ILE A 692 20.18 -3.45 32.45
N ASP A 693 20.45 -4.45 33.29
CA ASP A 693 19.68 -5.67 33.35
C ASP A 693 18.62 -5.55 34.45
N PHE A 694 17.35 -5.79 34.07
CA PHE A 694 16.21 -5.89 34.98
C PHE A 694 15.67 -7.32 34.96
N ASP A 695 14.99 -7.75 36.02
CA ASP A 695 14.16 -8.96 35.90
C ASP A 695 13.02 -8.76 34.89
N ASP A 696 12.66 -9.86 34.21
CA ASP A 696 11.75 -9.84 33.06
C ASP A 696 10.35 -9.31 33.42
N GLU A 697 9.82 -9.70 34.59
CA GLU A 697 8.50 -9.27 35.08
C GLU A 697 8.49 -7.78 35.49
N GLY A 698 9.58 -7.29 36.08
CA GLY A 698 9.70 -5.95 36.62
C GLY A 698 10.03 -4.89 35.57
N ARG A 699 10.62 -5.28 34.44
CA ARG A 699 11.02 -4.35 33.38
C ARG A 699 9.88 -3.49 32.86
N GLY A 700 8.69 -4.06 32.66
CA GLY A 700 7.53 -3.30 32.19
C GLY A 700 7.16 -2.13 33.11
N ARG A 701 7.30 -2.32 34.43
CA ARG A 701 7.05 -1.27 35.44
C ARG A 701 8.08 -0.15 35.38
N VAL A 702 9.35 -0.48 35.11
CA VAL A 702 10.41 0.52 34.92
C VAL A 702 10.15 1.34 33.66
N MET A 703 9.72 0.68 32.57
CA MET A 703 9.34 1.36 31.33
C MET A 703 8.17 2.34 31.56
N GLU A 704 7.14 1.90 32.28
CA GLU A 704 5.98 2.74 32.64
C GLU A 704 6.40 3.93 33.51
N TYR A 705 7.34 3.75 34.45
CA TYR A 705 7.92 4.84 35.23
C TYR A 705 8.60 5.89 34.32
N VAL A 706 9.42 5.44 33.38
CA VAL A 706 10.12 6.32 32.41
C VAL A 706 9.11 7.06 31.53
N ILE A 707 8.07 6.37 31.04
CA ILE A 707 6.98 6.97 30.25
C ILE A 707 6.24 8.05 31.05
N ASN A 708 5.89 7.80 32.31
CA ASN A 708 5.18 8.76 33.14
C ASN A 708 6.06 9.96 33.53
N LYS A 709 7.36 9.75 33.72
CA LYS A 709 8.31 10.80 34.11
C LYS A 709 8.69 11.73 32.95
N TYR A 710 9.01 11.16 31.78
CA TYR A 710 9.50 11.93 30.63
C TYR A 710 8.41 12.22 29.58
N GLY A 711 7.24 11.57 29.72
CA GLY A 711 6.06 11.77 28.88
C GLY A 711 5.97 10.76 27.74
N ALA A 712 4.76 10.25 27.49
CA ALA A 712 4.48 9.25 26.44
C ALA A 712 4.80 9.73 25.01
N ASN A 713 4.92 11.03 24.78
CA ASN A 713 5.31 11.60 23.48
C ASN A 713 6.83 11.71 23.28
N GLN A 714 7.63 11.36 24.29
CA GLN A 714 9.10 11.48 24.30
C GLN A 714 9.80 10.14 24.53
N VAL A 715 9.06 9.07 24.81
CA VAL A 715 9.62 7.74 25.09
C VAL A 715 9.05 6.73 24.10
N ALA A 716 9.91 6.01 23.40
CA ALA A 716 9.51 4.95 22.48
C ALA A 716 10.51 3.80 22.46
N GLN A 717 10.05 2.59 22.14
CA GLN A 717 10.95 1.46 21.92
C GLN A 717 11.55 1.51 20.51
N ILE A 718 12.80 1.09 20.38
CA ILE A 718 13.51 1.06 19.09
C ILE A 718 12.92 -0.04 18.21
N ILE A 719 12.69 0.26 16.93
CA ILE A 719 12.23 -0.73 15.95
C ILE A 719 13.36 -1.68 15.54
N THR A 720 13.04 -2.94 15.30
CA THR A 720 13.93 -3.91 14.63
C THR A 720 13.40 -4.27 13.25
N TYR A 721 14.32 -4.47 12.31
CA TYR A 721 14.02 -4.85 10.94
C TYR A 721 14.41 -6.31 10.72
N GLY A 722 13.43 -7.20 10.57
CA GLY A 722 13.69 -8.60 10.23
C GLY A 722 13.84 -8.77 8.72
N THR A 723 15.07 -8.95 8.24
CA THR A 723 15.35 -9.16 6.81
C THR A 723 15.29 -10.65 6.44
N MET A 724 14.95 -10.94 5.18
CA MET A 724 15.04 -12.29 4.62
C MET A 724 16.51 -12.73 4.54
N ALA A 725 16.92 -13.59 5.47
CA ALA A 725 18.23 -14.24 5.45
C ALA A 725 18.25 -15.41 4.44
N ALA A 726 19.43 -15.80 3.95
CA ALA A 726 19.63 -16.84 2.94
C ALA A 726 18.72 -18.08 3.09
N LYS A 727 18.69 -18.68 4.29
CA LYS A 727 17.87 -19.89 4.55
C LYS A 727 16.36 -19.60 4.55
N SER A 728 15.94 -18.48 5.10
CA SER A 728 14.52 -18.09 5.08
C SER A 728 14.07 -17.71 3.67
N SER A 729 14.93 -17.07 2.87
CA SER A 729 14.64 -16.77 1.46
C SER A 729 14.35 -18.03 0.67
N ILE A 730 15.18 -19.07 0.80
CA ILE A 730 14.91 -20.37 0.15
C ILE A 730 13.57 -20.95 0.59
N ARG A 731 13.28 -20.97 1.89
CA ARG A 731 12.04 -21.57 2.40
C ARG A 731 10.78 -20.82 1.99
N ASP A 732 10.81 -19.49 2.03
CA ASP A 732 9.67 -18.66 1.64
C ASP A 732 9.44 -18.73 0.12
N THR A 733 10.51 -18.65 -0.69
CA THR A 733 10.42 -18.86 -2.15
C THR A 733 9.91 -20.26 -2.49
N ALA A 734 10.45 -21.31 -1.85
CA ALA A 734 10.02 -22.69 -2.06
C ALA A 734 8.53 -22.89 -1.77
N ARG A 735 8.01 -22.26 -0.70
CA ARG A 735 6.59 -22.34 -0.35
C ARG A 735 5.69 -21.76 -1.44
N VAL A 736 6.08 -20.62 -2.00
CA VAL A 736 5.32 -19.93 -3.05
C VAL A 736 5.37 -20.68 -4.38
N LEU A 737 6.54 -21.26 -4.72
CA LEU A 737 6.74 -22.08 -5.92
C LEU A 737 6.20 -23.51 -5.78
N ASP A 738 5.60 -23.86 -4.64
CA ASP A 738 5.06 -25.19 -4.33
C ASP A 738 6.11 -26.31 -4.40
N LEU A 739 7.38 -25.99 -4.09
CA LEU A 739 8.45 -26.96 -3.96
C LEU A 739 8.22 -27.82 -2.71
N PRO A 740 8.33 -29.16 -2.78
CA PRO A 740 8.13 -30.03 -1.62
C PRO A 740 9.00 -29.64 -0.43
N LEU A 741 8.41 -29.62 0.77
CA LEU A 741 9.07 -29.16 2.00
C LEU A 741 10.40 -29.86 2.26
N PHE A 742 10.49 -31.16 1.96
CA PHE A 742 11.73 -31.93 2.17
C PHE A 742 12.87 -31.47 1.24
N GLU A 743 12.57 -31.02 0.03
CA GLU A 743 13.56 -30.47 -0.91
C GLU A 743 13.97 -29.07 -0.49
N ALA A 744 13.00 -28.23 -0.09
CA ALA A 744 13.27 -26.90 0.45
C ALA A 744 14.22 -26.96 1.67
N ASP A 745 13.97 -27.88 2.60
CA ASP A 745 14.82 -28.06 3.77
C ASP A 745 16.19 -28.66 3.43
N LYS A 746 16.29 -29.52 2.41
CA LYS A 746 17.57 -30.02 1.90
C LYS A 746 18.40 -28.85 1.36
N ILE A 747 17.83 -28.00 0.51
CA ILE A 747 18.52 -26.82 -0.06
C ILE A 747 18.93 -25.85 1.06
N ALA A 748 18.03 -25.54 2.00
CA ALA A 748 18.31 -24.62 3.09
C ALA A 748 19.44 -25.09 4.03
N LYS A 749 19.64 -26.41 4.17
CA LYS A 749 20.75 -26.99 4.96
C LYS A 749 22.11 -26.90 4.27
N LEU A 750 22.15 -26.82 2.94
CA LEU A 750 23.40 -26.63 2.18
C LEU A 750 24.02 -25.25 2.39
N ILE A 751 23.22 -24.27 2.83
CA ILE A 751 23.68 -22.89 2.96
C ILE A 751 24.47 -22.69 4.26
N PRO A 752 25.76 -22.27 4.20
CA PRO A 752 26.53 -21.88 5.37
C PRO A 752 26.06 -20.52 5.91
N ASN A 753 26.70 -19.99 6.96
CA ASN A 753 26.35 -18.67 7.50
C ASN A 753 26.91 -17.52 6.63
N LEU A 754 26.53 -17.51 5.34
CA LEU A 754 26.92 -16.53 4.33
C LEU A 754 25.71 -16.13 3.47
N LYS A 755 25.80 -14.93 2.90
CA LYS A 755 24.79 -14.41 1.99
C LYS A 755 24.82 -15.16 0.65
N LEU A 756 23.65 -15.47 0.08
CA LEU A 756 23.51 -16.07 -1.26
C LEU A 756 24.24 -15.22 -2.30
N ASN A 757 24.07 -13.91 -2.27
CA ASN A 757 24.70 -13.04 -3.25
C ASN A 757 26.25 -13.08 -3.21
N LYS A 758 26.83 -13.38 -2.04
CA LYS A 758 28.28 -13.61 -1.91
C LYS A 758 28.67 -14.98 -2.44
N ILE A 759 27.88 -16.02 -2.16
CA ILE A 759 28.13 -17.38 -2.61
C ILE A 759 28.21 -17.45 -4.14
N PHE A 760 27.33 -16.76 -4.86
CA PHE A 760 27.26 -16.83 -6.32
C PHE A 760 28.21 -15.87 -7.07
N ASN A 761 28.71 -14.81 -6.42
CA ASN A 761 29.55 -13.79 -7.07
C ASN A 761 31.02 -13.81 -6.62
N MET A 762 31.37 -14.49 -5.53
CA MET A 762 32.76 -14.63 -5.12
C MET A 762 33.49 -15.67 -5.98
N ASP A 763 34.77 -15.44 -6.26
CA ASP A 763 35.59 -16.44 -6.92
C ASP A 763 35.85 -17.67 -6.03
N ALA A 764 36.24 -18.78 -6.65
CA ALA A 764 36.45 -20.05 -5.97
C ALA A 764 37.57 -19.99 -4.90
N GLN A 765 38.53 -19.08 -5.05
CA GLN A 765 39.66 -18.95 -4.13
C GLN A 765 39.26 -18.21 -2.85
N ALA A 766 38.41 -17.17 -2.97
CA ALA A 766 37.84 -16.44 -1.86
C ALA A 766 36.79 -17.26 -1.09
N LEU A 767 36.02 -18.12 -1.78
CA LEU A 767 35.13 -19.08 -1.10
C LEU A 767 35.93 -20.13 -0.31
N LYS A 768 37.03 -20.64 -0.87
CA LYS A 768 37.90 -21.62 -0.20
C LYS A 768 38.60 -21.06 1.05
N SER A 769 38.87 -19.76 1.10
CA SER A 769 39.46 -19.12 2.29
C SER A 769 38.42 -18.77 3.36
N ALA A 770 37.16 -18.54 2.96
CA ALA A 770 36.08 -18.15 3.87
C ALA A 770 35.30 -19.33 4.50
N LEU A 771 35.39 -20.53 3.90
CA LEU A 771 34.57 -21.70 4.28
C LEU A 771 35.43 -22.89 4.71
N ARG A 772 34.85 -23.75 5.56
CA ARG A 772 35.43 -25.07 5.88
C ARG A 772 35.23 -26.04 4.70
N SER A 773 36.02 -27.10 4.62
CA SER A 773 35.94 -28.06 3.51
C SER A 773 34.54 -28.65 3.29
N GLU A 774 33.84 -29.02 4.36
CA GLU A 774 32.47 -29.54 4.30
C GLU A 774 31.45 -28.49 3.82
N GLU A 775 31.61 -27.23 4.25
CA GLU A 775 30.77 -26.13 3.79
C GLU A 775 31.04 -25.78 2.32
N LEU A 776 32.28 -25.94 1.86
CA LEU A 776 32.66 -25.73 0.47
C LEU A 776 32.00 -26.78 -0.45
N GLU A 777 31.97 -28.05 -0.05
CA GLU A 777 31.27 -29.11 -0.80
C GLU A 777 29.77 -28.82 -0.89
N ASN A 778 29.14 -28.42 0.22
CA ASN A 778 27.73 -28.02 0.24
C ASN A 778 27.43 -26.83 -0.68
N VAL A 779 28.32 -25.82 -0.69
CA VAL A 779 28.20 -24.66 -1.58
C VAL A 779 28.38 -25.05 -3.04
N GLN A 780 29.32 -25.93 -3.37
CA GLN A 780 29.48 -26.44 -4.74
C GLN A 780 28.24 -27.19 -5.22
N GLN A 781 27.63 -28.00 -4.35
CA GLN A 781 26.36 -28.64 -4.64
C GLN A 781 25.25 -27.61 -4.87
N LEU A 782 25.14 -26.59 -4.02
CA LEU A 782 24.15 -25.52 -4.17
C LEU A 782 24.31 -24.77 -5.51
N VAL A 783 25.55 -24.45 -5.90
CA VAL A 783 25.86 -23.78 -7.18
C VAL A 783 25.50 -24.67 -8.36
N SER A 784 25.80 -25.97 -8.29
CA SER A 784 25.41 -26.92 -9.32
C SER A 784 23.88 -27.03 -9.46
N MET A 785 23.15 -27.07 -8.34
CA MET A 785 21.69 -27.06 -8.35
C MET A 785 21.12 -25.79 -8.98
N ALA A 786 21.71 -24.62 -8.67
CA ALA A 786 21.30 -23.35 -9.25
C ALA A 786 21.48 -23.28 -10.78
N GLN A 787 22.42 -24.03 -11.36
CA GLN A 787 22.62 -24.07 -12.81
C GLN A 787 21.61 -24.95 -13.57
N GLY A 788 20.80 -25.72 -12.85
CA GLY A 788 19.75 -26.56 -13.45
C GLY A 788 18.55 -25.78 -14.02
N THR A 789 17.55 -26.53 -14.45
CA THR A 789 16.32 -26.03 -15.09
C THR A 789 15.03 -26.38 -14.34
N GLY A 790 15.12 -27.01 -13.16
CA GLY A 790 13.98 -27.40 -12.32
C GLY A 790 13.55 -26.34 -11.30
N LEU A 791 12.49 -26.65 -10.54
CA LEU A 791 11.95 -25.78 -9.48
C LEU A 791 12.99 -25.49 -8.39
N GLU A 792 13.92 -26.42 -8.12
CA GLU A 792 15.01 -26.19 -7.17
C GLU A 792 15.95 -25.10 -7.65
N ALA A 793 16.32 -25.12 -8.93
CA ALA A 793 17.21 -24.14 -9.54
C ALA A 793 16.54 -22.75 -9.56
N GLU A 794 15.26 -22.72 -9.93
CA GLU A 794 14.46 -21.50 -9.88
C GLU A 794 14.35 -20.95 -8.46
N THR A 795 14.02 -21.80 -7.48
CA THR A 795 13.93 -21.43 -6.06
C THR A 795 15.22 -20.76 -5.60
N ILE A 796 16.39 -21.33 -5.95
CA ILE A 796 17.69 -20.78 -5.54
C ILE A 796 17.95 -19.41 -6.20
N LYS A 797 17.71 -19.27 -7.51
CA LYS A 797 17.90 -18.01 -8.24
C LYS A 797 17.00 -16.90 -7.70
N GLN A 798 15.72 -17.19 -7.49
CA GLN A 798 14.77 -16.18 -7.00
C GLN A 798 15.06 -15.83 -5.52
N ALA A 799 15.41 -16.81 -4.69
CA ALA A 799 15.81 -16.55 -3.31
C ALA A 799 17.08 -15.67 -3.19
N GLN A 800 18.00 -15.74 -4.16
CA GLN A 800 19.15 -14.84 -4.22
C GLN A 800 18.73 -13.38 -4.40
N VAL A 801 17.73 -13.12 -5.26
CA VAL A 801 17.20 -11.76 -5.48
C VAL A 801 16.40 -11.27 -4.26
N LEU A 802 15.65 -12.17 -3.61
CA LEU A 802 14.83 -11.81 -2.44
C LEU A 802 15.64 -11.65 -1.14
N GLU A 803 16.85 -12.19 -1.06
CA GLU A 803 17.73 -12.03 0.09
C GLU A 803 17.99 -10.56 0.43
N GLY A 804 17.77 -10.18 1.69
CA GLY A 804 17.91 -8.81 2.16
C GLY A 804 16.63 -7.99 2.13
N SER A 805 15.58 -8.45 1.44
CA SER A 805 14.25 -7.83 1.50
C SER A 805 13.73 -7.78 2.94
N LEU A 806 13.02 -6.72 3.30
CA LEU A 806 12.43 -6.60 4.63
C LEU A 806 11.22 -7.52 4.75
N ARG A 807 11.25 -8.40 5.75
CA ARG A 807 10.21 -9.41 5.97
C ARG A 807 9.17 -8.95 6.98
N ASN A 808 9.62 -8.32 8.06
CA ASN A 808 8.76 -7.80 9.11
C ASN A 808 9.47 -6.72 9.94
N THR A 809 8.69 -6.02 10.73
CA THR A 809 9.16 -5.12 11.77
C THR A 809 8.90 -5.75 13.14
N GLY A 810 9.77 -5.46 14.09
CA GLY A 810 9.66 -5.89 15.48
C GLY A 810 10.05 -4.78 16.44
N ILE A 811 10.02 -5.10 17.72
CA ILE A 811 10.45 -4.20 18.78
C ILE A 811 11.82 -4.70 19.28
N HIS A 812 12.77 -3.79 19.46
CA HIS A 812 14.09 -4.13 19.98
C HIS A 812 13.95 -4.71 21.38
N ALA A 813 14.62 -5.85 21.60
CA ALA A 813 14.50 -6.58 22.84
C ALA A 813 14.83 -5.72 24.05
N CYS A 814 15.80 -4.79 23.99
CA CYS A 814 16.17 -3.89 25.09
C CYS A 814 16.10 -2.38 24.78
N GLY A 815 15.90 -2.00 23.51
CA GLY A 815 16.19 -0.63 23.06
C GLY A 815 15.03 0.33 23.35
N VAL A 816 15.31 1.44 24.02
CA VAL A 816 14.37 2.52 24.35
C VAL A 816 15.05 3.86 24.05
N ILE A 817 14.30 4.80 23.46
CA ILE A 817 14.71 6.18 23.19
C ILE A 817 13.79 7.11 23.96
#